data_AF-A0A553NP93-F1
#
_entry.id   AF-A0A553NP93-F1
#
_cell.length_a   1.000
_cell.length_b   1.000
_cell.length_c   1.000
_cell.angle_alpha   90.00
_cell.angle_beta   90.00
_cell.angle_gamma   90.00
#
_symmetry.space_group_name_H-M   'P 1'
#
loop_
_entity.id
_entity.type
_entity.pdbx_description
1 polymer ?
#
loop_
_entity_poly.entity_id
_entity_poly.type
_entity_poly.pdbx_seq_one_letter_code
_entity_poly.pdbx_strand_id
1 'polypeptide(L)'
;MCGGEKERKGIGTRNQRETMTKAIMDERDIGQSEERMKSRNGTSHLQDWVNTIIGMKELSTDEKAELQLQFPHGLDDNALLGTCEVQDMTEAISRLMNGTDTMAEVRTSLARVHEQQVIQFFDHLVESVERVPMSGETVDEFEFRRRETSLEHRTSYLKYRQEPFQVRDKFLDGDRFYRDNKYVDAYSSFCDAIFACEARPLAELSDHYSEEFEGKKVPFNLVYLNLKMKQIESLLLAKDYERASIYSHALLTWMTVHSARDVAGYFASYHSESYSLLQIWMGEAEIALGNHHRAIDKCSVAIRNFCQLKSTVALERSIYSVRQNFFEQLIESYEKGGDLKGVPEDRAKANIVVSQHREKGFEQGQFILNDLVTALRIAKNGDTIFLEEGTYTNGAMDPNQMENPEKKVPFEIRKAVCLIGCSASKCIISGSIVKWGSSAVLLKRLKLEVGLDIDSNEDVYFMDGVTVLEDCVIESPVNTCMYVISPNFATETTVKFRHCIFDGLGNCKRMLCFQGPRPRISIDSCCVNELYSFITVITPEEKTSAIITVADSVFYDLQDGLKIIVHHESNLVGTMTGCQFDLIKYDQDCPSHAFSMTGGTTQLLGNMIYCSHLDSIGFSLHSLKRVDIDMNLIETGAEVPRALALGQGVVLSENLNVNISSTEIIGLRIGFQISNQFKEMNHCILRDCSAKQCSLGLFVKCAEPESTSSSEINQELTLFQCHFDSCYYALMCDDLQSKIEVINSSFYDIPKPLLIAKLNMLNFNARGNEYKLSRDFHVEGFVKEDDSSDDTASHKTNHSDQDAKRHQMYLYFATKENLPHRMAIDVKHFQIIGSAQDELQLMQKFKMFRESPLIE
;
A
#
# COMPACT_ATOMS: atom_id res chain seq x y z
N MET A 1 45.71 17.01 24.56
CA MET A 1 45.94 17.61 25.89
C MET A 1 45.26 16.75 26.93
N CYS A 2 45.93 16.58 28.07
CA CYS A 2 45.61 15.78 29.27
C CYS A 2 44.11 15.65 29.58
N GLY A 3 43.55 14.51 30.00
CA GLY A 3 44.01 13.59 31.04
C GLY A 3 42.99 13.63 32.18
N GLY A 4 42.41 12.50 32.57
CA GLY A 4 41.39 12.46 33.63
C GLY A 4 40.71 11.11 33.80
N GLU A 5 41.46 10.11 34.27
CA GLU A 5 40.90 8.90 34.87
C GLU A 5 40.13 9.26 36.16
N LYS A 6 38.91 8.72 36.32
CA LYS A 6 38.27 8.60 37.63
C LYS A 6 37.63 7.23 37.83
N GLU A 7 37.97 6.71 38.99
CA GLU A 7 37.69 5.41 39.57
C GLU A 7 36.19 5.03 39.59
N ARG A 8 35.88 3.82 39.14
CA ARG A 8 34.62 3.14 39.44
C ARG A 8 34.75 2.42 40.79
N LYS A 9 34.07 2.92 41.81
CA LYS A 9 33.77 2.16 43.04
C LYS A 9 32.46 1.40 42.86
N GLY A 10 32.53 0.09 43.09
CA GLY A 10 31.39 -0.81 43.04
C GLY A 10 30.40 -0.57 44.18
N ILE A 11 29.12 -0.77 43.87
CA ILE A 11 28.06 -0.96 44.85
C ILE A 11 27.20 -2.15 44.40
N GLY A 12 27.30 -3.20 45.21
CA GLY A 12 26.27 -4.17 45.61
C GLY A 12 25.12 -4.50 44.66
N THR A 13 25.22 -5.69 44.07
CA THR A 13 24.09 -6.51 43.64
C THR A 13 23.44 -7.18 44.86
N ARG A 14 22.21 -6.80 45.22
CA ARG A 14 21.29 -7.67 45.97
C ARG A 14 19.84 -7.17 45.92
N ASN A 15 18.95 -8.11 45.55
CA ASN A 15 17.51 -8.14 45.79
C ASN A 15 16.59 -7.22 44.99
N GLN A 16 16.14 -7.73 43.84
CA GLN A 16 14.72 -7.73 43.46
C GLN A 16 14.45 -8.95 42.58
N ARG A 17 14.42 -10.11 43.24
CA ARG A 17 13.97 -11.41 42.72
C ARG A 17 12.86 -11.84 43.66
N GLU A 18 11.66 -11.29 43.47
CA GLU A 18 10.38 -11.71 44.10
C GLU A 18 9.31 -10.66 43.76
N THR A 19 8.81 -10.67 42.51
CA THR A 19 7.41 -10.39 42.16
C THR A 19 7.22 -10.56 40.65
N MET A 20 6.09 -11.15 40.29
CA MET A 20 5.62 -11.43 38.92
C MET A 20 6.21 -12.67 38.22
N THR A 21 6.29 -13.77 38.97
CA THR A 21 5.91 -15.09 38.45
C THR A 21 4.39 -15.23 38.63
N LYS A 22 3.61 -14.63 37.71
CA LYS A 22 2.15 -14.84 37.60
C LYS A 22 1.64 -14.41 36.21
N ALA A 23 2.17 -15.05 35.18
CA ALA A 23 1.67 -14.95 33.80
C ALA A 23 2.16 -16.15 32.97
N ILE A 24 1.95 -17.36 33.49
CA ILE A 24 2.09 -18.62 32.75
C ILE A 24 0.99 -19.52 33.27
N MET A 25 -0.19 -19.41 32.67
CA MET A 25 -1.32 -20.35 32.68
C MET A 25 -2.45 -19.63 31.94
N ASP A 26 -2.49 -19.82 30.61
CA ASP A 26 -3.71 -19.90 29.78
C ASP A 26 -3.32 -20.10 28.29
N GLU A 27 -2.52 -21.14 28.03
CA GLU A 27 -2.22 -21.68 26.69
C GLU A 27 -2.92 -23.03 26.46
N ARG A 28 -4.18 -23.14 26.90
CA ARG A 28 -5.07 -24.25 26.53
C ARG A 28 -6.44 -23.72 26.17
N ASP A 29 -6.52 -23.03 25.03
CA ASP A 29 -7.79 -22.89 24.29
C ASP A 29 -7.62 -22.45 22.81
N ILE A 30 -6.43 -22.59 22.24
CA ILE A 30 -6.16 -22.24 20.81
C ILE A 30 -6.31 -23.46 19.87
N GLY A 31 -6.66 -24.64 20.41
CA GLY A 31 -6.77 -25.88 19.64
C GLY A 31 -8.15 -26.22 19.08
N GLN A 32 -9.18 -25.39 19.28
CA GLN A 32 -10.56 -25.68 18.83
C GLN A 32 -11.16 -24.65 17.86
N SER A 33 -10.43 -23.58 17.50
CA SER A 33 -10.90 -22.55 16.57
C SER A 33 -10.52 -22.79 15.11
N GLU A 34 -9.49 -23.61 14.82
CA GLU A 34 -9.02 -23.85 13.44
C GLU A 34 -9.82 -24.91 12.66
N GLU A 35 -10.53 -25.83 13.33
CA GLU A 35 -11.41 -26.79 12.66
C GLU A 35 -12.80 -26.22 12.31
N ARG A 36 -13.18 -25.06 12.86
CA ARG A 36 -14.46 -24.40 12.55
C ARG A 36 -14.42 -23.40 11.38
N MET A 37 -13.23 -23.06 10.87
CA MET A 37 -13.07 -22.09 9.77
C MET A 37 -12.91 -22.69 8.37
N LYS A 38 -12.88 -24.02 8.21
CA LYS A 38 -12.62 -24.68 6.90
C LYS A 38 -13.83 -25.30 6.19
N SER A 39 -15.06 -25.06 6.65
CA SER A 39 -16.25 -25.62 5.99
C SER A 39 -17.41 -24.63 5.82
N ARG A 40 -17.21 -23.52 5.12
CA ARG A 40 -18.31 -22.70 4.59
C ARG A 40 -17.95 -22.14 3.22
N ASN A 41 -18.06 -22.99 2.20
CA ASN A 41 -18.11 -22.56 0.81
C ASN A 41 -19.56 -22.18 0.43
N GLY A 42 -19.68 -21.12 -0.36
CA GLY A 42 -20.90 -20.39 -0.67
C GLY A 42 -22.06 -21.24 -1.19
N THR A 43 -23.15 -21.24 -0.40
CA THR A 43 -24.56 -21.43 -0.75
C THR A 43 -25.46 -21.43 0.50
N SER A 44 -24.90 -21.27 1.73
CA SER A 44 -25.66 -21.47 2.98
C SER A 44 -26.29 -20.25 3.64
N HIS A 45 -26.15 -19.02 3.13
CA HIS A 45 -26.57 -17.83 3.90
C HIS A 45 -28.07 -17.72 4.15
N LEU A 46 -28.92 -18.12 3.19
CA LEU A 46 -30.38 -18.16 3.38
C LEU A 46 -30.81 -19.34 4.27
N GLN A 47 -30.12 -20.48 4.17
CA GLN A 47 -30.42 -21.70 4.92
C GLN A 47 -30.02 -21.58 6.40
N ASP A 48 -28.90 -20.91 6.68
CA ASP A 48 -28.46 -20.59 8.04
C ASP A 48 -29.40 -19.57 8.72
N TRP A 49 -30.01 -18.65 7.95
CA TRP A 49 -31.05 -17.74 8.43
C TRP A 49 -32.37 -18.47 8.74
N VAL A 50 -32.83 -19.37 7.86
CA VAL A 50 -34.00 -20.24 8.11
C VAL A 50 -33.78 -21.10 9.36
N ASN A 51 -32.58 -21.67 9.54
CA ASN A 51 -32.26 -22.47 10.73
C ASN A 51 -32.17 -21.63 12.02
N THR A 52 -31.72 -20.38 11.95
CA THR A 52 -31.68 -19.47 13.10
C THR A 52 -33.07 -19.04 13.54
N ILE A 53 -33.98 -18.78 12.60
CA ILE A 53 -35.39 -18.46 12.89
C ILE A 53 -36.16 -19.68 13.40
N ILE A 54 -35.87 -20.88 12.88
CA ILE A 54 -36.44 -22.13 13.42
C ILE A 54 -35.92 -22.39 14.84
N GLY A 55 -34.66 -22.06 15.13
CA GLY A 55 -34.07 -22.18 16.48
C GLY A 55 -34.68 -21.23 17.52
N MET A 56 -35.19 -20.06 17.11
CA MET A 56 -35.88 -19.11 18.01
C MET A 56 -37.28 -19.59 18.48
N LYS A 57 -37.81 -20.70 17.94
CA LYS A 57 -39.09 -21.29 18.38
C LYS A 57 -39.03 -22.03 19.71
N GLU A 58 -37.84 -22.28 20.28
CA GLU A 58 -37.67 -23.01 21.54
C GLU A 58 -37.32 -22.10 22.73
N LEU A 59 -37.88 -20.88 22.79
CA LEU A 59 -37.85 -20.10 24.03
C LEU A 59 -38.84 -20.70 25.04
N SER A 60 -38.33 -20.91 26.26
CA SER A 60 -39.10 -21.46 27.37
C SER A 60 -40.23 -20.50 27.78
N THR A 61 -41.28 -21.04 28.38
CA THR A 61 -42.43 -20.24 28.88
C THR A 61 -42.03 -19.12 29.84
N ASP A 62 -40.86 -19.23 30.48
CA ASP A 62 -40.35 -18.25 31.44
C ASP A 62 -39.75 -17.01 30.75
N GLU A 63 -39.11 -17.16 29.59
CA GLU A 63 -38.55 -16.05 28.80
C GLU A 63 -39.65 -15.19 28.15
N LYS A 64 -40.84 -15.78 27.92
CA LYS A 64 -42.02 -15.05 27.42
C LYS A 64 -42.70 -14.22 28.51
N ALA A 65 -42.61 -14.65 29.77
CA ALA A 65 -43.17 -13.93 30.91
C ALA A 65 -42.33 -12.68 31.28
N GLU A 66 -41.02 -12.72 31.05
CA GLU A 66 -40.12 -11.58 31.30
C GLU A 66 -40.34 -10.41 30.32
N LEU A 67 -40.70 -10.71 29.07
CA LEU A 67 -41.01 -9.69 28.05
C LEU A 67 -42.37 -8.99 28.28
N GLN A 68 -43.34 -9.65 28.92
CA GLN A 68 -44.62 -9.04 29.30
C GLN A 68 -44.50 -8.06 30.48
N LEU A 69 -43.44 -8.15 31.28
CA LEU A 69 -43.18 -7.25 32.41
C LEU A 69 -42.57 -5.89 31.98
N GLN A 70 -42.09 -5.76 30.74
CA GLN A 70 -41.46 -4.53 30.24
C GLN A 70 -42.43 -3.52 29.59
N PHE A 71 -43.69 -3.87 29.35
CA PHE A 71 -44.67 -2.98 28.70
C PHE A 71 -46.06 -3.05 29.38
N PRO A 72 -46.37 -2.20 30.38
CA PRO A 72 -47.53 -2.38 31.26
C PRO A 72 -48.80 -1.62 30.87
N HIS A 73 -48.95 -1.15 29.62
CA HIS A 73 -50.16 -0.41 29.22
C HIS A 73 -51.01 -1.17 28.22
N GLY A 74 -52.14 -1.65 28.74
CA GLY A 74 -53.17 -2.36 28.01
C GLY A 74 -53.79 -1.54 26.89
N LEU A 75 -53.98 -2.21 25.76
CA LEU A 75 -54.97 -1.91 24.75
C LEU A 75 -55.75 -3.20 24.51
N ASP A 76 -57.06 -3.04 24.48
CA ASP A 76 -58.12 -4.04 24.32
C ASP A 76 -57.80 -5.12 23.29
N ASP A 77 -58.00 -6.38 23.69
CA ASP A 77 -58.04 -7.53 22.80
C ASP A 77 -59.32 -7.51 21.96
N ASN A 78 -59.14 -7.76 20.65
CA ASN A 78 -60.17 -8.13 19.67
C ASN A 78 -61.05 -7.02 19.06
N ALA A 79 -60.46 -6.22 18.18
CA ALA A 79 -61.15 -5.80 16.95
C ALA A 79 -60.15 -5.45 15.82
N LEU A 80 -60.02 -6.37 14.85
CA LEU A 80 -59.66 -6.06 13.46
C LEU A 80 -58.30 -5.36 13.19
N LEU A 81 -57.19 -5.97 13.60
CA LEU A 81 -55.93 -5.86 12.88
C LEU A 81 -55.30 -7.26 12.82
N GLY A 82 -55.43 -7.92 11.67
CA GLY A 82 -54.79 -9.20 11.43
C GLY A 82 -53.28 -9.06 11.53
N THR A 83 -52.69 -9.72 12.51
CA THR A 83 -51.26 -10.00 12.60
C THR A 83 -50.89 -10.98 11.49
N CYS A 84 -50.64 -10.49 10.27
CA CYS A 84 -49.74 -11.19 9.36
C CYS A 84 -48.34 -11.04 9.95
N GLU A 85 -47.85 -12.07 10.63
CA GLU A 85 -46.52 -12.08 11.24
C GLU A 85 -45.44 -12.04 10.13
N VAL A 86 -44.27 -11.46 10.42
CA VAL A 86 -43.09 -11.34 9.52
C VAL A 86 -42.68 -12.68 8.87
N GLN A 87 -43.14 -13.81 9.41
CA GLN A 87 -43.06 -15.15 8.82
C GLN A 87 -43.71 -15.25 7.43
N ASP A 88 -44.85 -14.60 7.18
CA ASP A 88 -45.55 -14.68 5.87
C ASP A 88 -44.74 -14.02 4.74
N MET A 89 -44.00 -12.94 5.04
CA MET A 89 -43.18 -12.24 4.03
C MET A 89 -41.89 -13.01 3.72
N THR A 90 -41.24 -13.52 4.77
CA THR A 90 -40.06 -14.38 4.68
C THR A 90 -40.36 -15.63 3.84
N GLU A 91 -41.48 -16.26 4.11
CA GLU A 91 -41.91 -17.46 3.42
C GLU A 91 -42.35 -17.16 1.99
N ALA A 92 -43.11 -16.08 1.74
CA ALA A 92 -43.49 -15.66 0.39
C ALA A 92 -42.28 -15.28 -0.49
N ILE A 93 -41.26 -14.63 0.07
CA ILE A 93 -40.02 -14.29 -0.65
C ILE A 93 -39.15 -15.54 -0.83
N SER A 94 -39.03 -16.42 0.17
CA SER A 94 -38.34 -17.71 0.00
C SER A 94 -38.98 -18.53 -1.12
N ARG A 95 -40.31 -18.56 -1.21
CA ARG A 95 -41.04 -19.23 -2.30
C ARG A 95 -40.87 -18.55 -3.66
N LEU A 96 -40.74 -17.21 -3.70
CA LEU A 96 -40.37 -16.44 -4.90
C LEU A 96 -38.96 -16.81 -5.39
N MET A 97 -37.99 -16.80 -4.47
CA MET A 97 -36.57 -17.04 -4.73
C MET A 97 -36.30 -18.49 -5.15
N ASN A 98 -37.05 -19.43 -4.57
CA ASN A 98 -36.91 -20.85 -4.88
C ASN A 98 -37.75 -21.29 -6.10
N GLY A 99 -38.50 -20.37 -6.71
CA GLY A 99 -39.35 -20.66 -7.88
C GLY A 99 -40.47 -21.68 -7.61
N THR A 100 -40.85 -21.88 -6.35
CA THR A 100 -41.82 -22.93 -5.94
C THR A 100 -43.26 -22.50 -6.14
N ASP A 101 -43.54 -21.20 -6.11
CA ASP A 101 -44.88 -20.64 -6.31
C ASP A 101 -44.94 -19.91 -7.66
N THR A 102 -46.13 -19.88 -8.28
CA THR A 102 -46.36 -19.01 -9.43
C THR A 102 -46.31 -17.54 -9.01
N MET A 103 -45.85 -16.65 -9.89
CA MET A 103 -45.80 -15.20 -9.62
C MET A 103 -47.16 -14.63 -9.17
N ALA A 104 -48.28 -15.26 -9.54
CA ALA A 104 -49.62 -14.87 -9.13
C ALA A 104 -49.92 -15.20 -7.65
N GLU A 105 -49.43 -16.34 -7.16
CA GLU A 105 -49.60 -16.78 -5.76
C GLU A 105 -48.76 -15.91 -4.82
N VAL A 106 -47.50 -15.66 -5.19
CA VAL A 106 -46.63 -14.76 -4.43
C VAL A 106 -47.18 -13.34 -4.40
N ARG A 107 -47.71 -12.83 -5.52
CA ARG A 107 -48.38 -11.52 -5.57
C ARG A 107 -49.59 -11.44 -4.64
N THR A 108 -50.35 -12.52 -4.49
CA THR A 108 -51.55 -12.55 -3.64
C THR A 108 -51.17 -12.55 -2.15
N SER A 109 -50.13 -13.30 -1.78
CA SER A 109 -49.59 -13.31 -0.41
C SER A 109 -48.96 -11.97 -0.04
N LEU A 110 -48.13 -11.40 -0.91
CA LEU A 110 -47.47 -10.12 -0.68
C LEU A 110 -48.42 -8.92 -0.80
N ALA A 111 -49.57 -9.07 -1.47
CA ALA A 111 -50.59 -8.03 -1.55
C ALA A 111 -51.23 -7.67 -0.21
N ARG A 112 -51.16 -8.59 0.76
CA ARG A 112 -51.77 -8.46 2.09
C ARG A 112 -50.81 -7.90 3.14
N VAL A 113 -49.55 -7.71 2.79
CA VAL A 113 -48.52 -7.32 3.75
C VAL A 113 -48.44 -5.80 3.87
N HIS A 114 -48.41 -5.30 5.11
CA HIS A 114 -48.44 -3.88 5.40
C HIS A 114 -47.13 -3.20 4.97
N GLU A 115 -47.19 -1.96 4.49
CA GLU A 115 -46.02 -1.23 3.98
C GLU A 115 -44.89 -1.13 5.02
N GLN A 116 -45.21 -0.90 6.29
CA GLN A 116 -44.22 -0.88 7.38
C GLN A 116 -43.48 -2.21 7.56
N GLN A 117 -44.13 -3.34 7.29
CA GLN A 117 -43.48 -4.65 7.39
C GLN A 117 -42.51 -4.86 6.22
N VAL A 118 -42.81 -4.28 5.05
CA VAL A 118 -41.90 -4.33 3.90
C VAL A 118 -40.66 -3.48 4.17
N ILE A 119 -40.83 -2.32 4.81
CA ILE A 119 -39.72 -1.47 5.27
C ILE A 119 -38.84 -2.24 6.26
N GLN A 120 -39.42 -2.77 7.33
CA GLN A 120 -38.68 -3.54 8.34
C GLN A 120 -37.96 -4.76 7.74
N PHE A 121 -38.55 -5.41 6.75
CA PHE A 121 -37.93 -6.52 6.04
C PHE A 121 -36.68 -6.10 5.27
N PHE A 122 -36.75 -5.05 4.44
CA PHE A 122 -35.58 -4.61 3.66
C PHE A 122 -34.50 -4.01 4.55
N ASP A 123 -34.87 -3.28 5.61
CA ASP A 123 -33.90 -2.80 6.60
C ASP A 123 -33.16 -3.98 7.23
N HIS A 124 -33.89 -5.01 7.66
CA HIS A 124 -33.30 -6.22 8.24
C HIS A 124 -32.47 -7.03 7.21
N LEU A 125 -32.93 -7.10 5.96
CA LEU A 125 -32.20 -7.79 4.88
C LEU A 125 -30.84 -7.12 4.67
N VAL A 126 -30.80 -5.80 4.50
CA VAL A 126 -29.55 -5.07 4.31
C VAL A 126 -28.68 -5.15 5.57
N GLU A 127 -29.24 -5.04 6.78
CA GLU A 127 -28.50 -5.27 8.04
C GLU A 127 -27.86 -6.68 8.10
N SER A 128 -28.55 -7.70 7.58
CA SER A 128 -28.06 -9.08 7.63
C SER A 128 -26.90 -9.35 6.66
N VAL A 129 -26.85 -8.60 5.55
CA VAL A 129 -25.84 -8.69 4.49
C VAL A 129 -24.66 -7.76 4.79
N GLU A 130 -24.95 -6.54 5.22
CA GLU A 130 -23.98 -5.49 5.53
C GLU A 130 -23.75 -5.44 7.05
N ARG A 131 -23.08 -6.45 7.63
CA ARG A 131 -22.97 -6.59 9.10
C ARG A 131 -21.94 -5.68 9.76
N VAL A 132 -20.96 -5.18 9.00
CA VAL A 132 -19.79 -4.46 9.53
C VAL A 132 -19.44 -3.31 8.58
N PRO A 133 -19.09 -2.12 9.11
CA PRO A 133 -18.50 -1.05 8.33
C PRO A 133 -17.28 -1.55 7.56
N MET A 134 -17.09 -1.05 6.35
CA MET A 134 -15.90 -1.38 5.58
C MET A 134 -14.67 -0.69 6.16
N SER A 135 -13.48 -1.23 5.90
CA SER A 135 -12.23 -0.56 6.30
C SER A 135 -12.20 0.86 5.71
N GLY A 136 -11.98 1.88 6.55
CA GLY A 136 -11.98 3.29 6.16
C GLY A 136 -13.36 3.93 5.98
N GLU A 137 -14.46 3.19 6.12
CA GLU A 137 -15.83 3.73 6.12
C GLU A 137 -16.19 4.24 7.52
N THR A 138 -16.76 5.44 7.62
CA THR A 138 -17.29 5.93 8.90
C THR A 138 -18.59 5.22 9.28
N VAL A 139 -18.94 5.21 10.57
CA VAL A 139 -20.21 4.64 11.03
C VAL A 139 -21.41 5.33 10.37
N ASP A 140 -21.33 6.65 10.17
CA ASP A 140 -22.40 7.42 9.53
C ASP A 140 -22.52 7.08 8.03
N GLU A 141 -21.41 6.89 7.31
CA GLU A 141 -21.41 6.43 5.92
C GLU A 141 -22.02 5.03 5.79
N PHE A 142 -21.65 4.12 6.69
CA PHE A 142 -22.20 2.78 6.74
C PHE A 142 -23.72 2.80 6.97
N GLU A 143 -24.18 3.57 7.95
CA GLU A 143 -25.61 3.72 8.27
C GLU A 143 -26.39 4.45 7.16
N PHE A 144 -25.74 5.37 6.44
CA PHE A 144 -26.30 6.02 5.26
C PHE A 144 -26.44 5.02 4.11
N ARG A 145 -25.35 4.33 3.74
CA ARG A 145 -25.35 3.28 2.71
C ARG A 145 -26.41 2.24 2.97
N ARG A 146 -26.50 1.74 4.21
CA ARG A 146 -27.48 0.74 4.62
C ARG A 146 -28.91 1.22 4.36
N ARG A 147 -29.21 2.46 4.77
CA ARG A 147 -30.53 3.08 4.55
C ARG A 147 -30.84 3.29 3.07
N GLU A 148 -29.87 3.77 2.29
CA GLU A 148 -30.06 4.03 0.86
C GLU A 148 -30.23 2.74 0.06
N THR A 149 -29.39 1.73 0.30
CA THR A 149 -29.55 0.39 -0.30
C THR A 149 -30.91 -0.22 0.05
N SER A 150 -31.35 -0.10 1.32
CA SER A 150 -32.68 -0.57 1.74
C SER A 150 -33.80 0.16 0.99
N LEU A 151 -33.69 1.49 0.86
CA LEU A 151 -34.65 2.33 0.15
C LEU A 151 -34.72 1.97 -1.34
N GLU A 152 -33.57 1.72 -1.98
CA GLU A 152 -33.46 1.30 -3.38
C GLU A 152 -34.11 -0.06 -3.59
N HIS A 153 -33.73 -1.06 -2.78
CA HIS A 153 -34.28 -2.41 -2.87
C HIS A 153 -35.79 -2.41 -2.64
N ARG A 154 -36.28 -1.63 -1.65
CA ARG A 154 -37.71 -1.42 -1.43
C ARG A 154 -38.40 -0.82 -2.65
N THR A 155 -37.80 0.20 -3.25
CA THR A 155 -38.36 0.90 -4.42
C THR A 155 -38.43 -0.02 -5.63
N SER A 156 -37.35 -0.74 -5.94
CA SER A 156 -37.29 -1.72 -7.02
C SER A 156 -38.24 -2.89 -6.80
N TYR A 157 -38.38 -3.36 -5.56
CA TYR A 157 -39.36 -4.39 -5.20
C TYR A 157 -40.80 -3.92 -5.42
N LEU A 158 -41.16 -2.71 -4.99
CA LEU A 158 -42.51 -2.16 -5.20
C LEU A 158 -42.84 -2.04 -6.68
N LYS A 159 -41.88 -1.62 -7.51
CA LYS A 159 -42.03 -1.60 -8.98
C LYS A 159 -42.17 -3.00 -9.54
N TYR A 160 -41.31 -3.94 -9.15
CA TYR A 160 -41.35 -5.33 -9.61
C TYR A 160 -42.68 -6.00 -9.26
N ARG A 161 -43.23 -5.70 -8.08
CA ARG A 161 -44.54 -6.21 -7.65
C ARG A 161 -45.66 -5.70 -8.56
N GLN A 162 -45.63 -4.42 -8.91
CA GLN A 162 -46.58 -3.82 -9.87
C GLN A 162 -46.41 -4.46 -11.26
N GLU A 163 -45.18 -4.48 -11.76
CA GLU A 163 -44.81 -4.96 -13.09
C GLU A 163 -43.48 -5.74 -13.06
N PRO A 164 -43.52 -7.09 -13.10
CA PRO A 164 -42.33 -7.92 -13.12
C PRO A 164 -41.51 -7.65 -14.35
N PHE A 165 -40.21 -7.46 -14.15
CA PHE A 165 -39.25 -7.17 -15.22
C PHE A 165 -38.07 -8.15 -15.19
N GLN A 166 -37.43 -8.36 -16.33
CA GLN A 166 -36.19 -9.14 -16.40
C GLN A 166 -34.97 -8.23 -16.24
N VAL A 167 -33.85 -8.80 -15.78
CA VAL A 167 -32.56 -8.08 -15.68
C VAL A 167 -32.19 -7.44 -17.02
N ARG A 168 -32.36 -8.18 -18.13
CA ARG A 168 -32.07 -7.70 -19.49
C ARG A 168 -32.89 -6.47 -19.87
N ASP A 169 -34.19 -6.47 -19.60
CA ASP A 169 -35.08 -5.37 -19.97
C ASP A 169 -34.68 -4.08 -19.26
N LYS A 170 -34.41 -4.18 -17.95
CA LYS A 170 -33.99 -3.04 -17.12
C LYS A 170 -32.58 -2.56 -17.44
N PHE A 171 -31.67 -3.47 -17.80
CA PHE A 171 -30.37 -3.09 -18.32
C PHE A 171 -30.49 -2.28 -19.63
N LEU A 172 -31.29 -2.76 -20.59
CA LEU A 172 -31.50 -2.07 -21.87
C LEU A 172 -32.21 -0.73 -21.72
N ASP A 173 -33.19 -0.65 -20.81
CA ASP A 173 -33.81 0.62 -20.43
C ASP A 173 -32.77 1.57 -19.84
N GLY A 174 -31.92 1.08 -18.93
CA GLY A 174 -30.81 1.82 -18.35
C GLY A 174 -29.86 2.38 -19.41
N ASP A 175 -29.39 1.55 -20.33
CA ASP A 175 -28.52 1.95 -21.45
C ASP A 175 -29.19 2.94 -22.41
N ARG A 176 -30.49 2.80 -22.64
CA ARG A 176 -31.26 3.77 -23.44
C ARG A 176 -31.31 5.11 -22.73
N PHE A 177 -31.71 5.13 -21.45
CA PHE A 177 -31.76 6.36 -20.66
C PHE A 177 -30.39 7.01 -20.53
N TYR A 178 -29.33 6.21 -20.39
CA TYR A 178 -27.95 6.68 -20.36
C TYR A 178 -27.58 7.42 -21.65
N ARG A 179 -27.83 6.81 -22.81
CA ARG A 179 -27.60 7.44 -24.13
C ARG A 179 -28.43 8.71 -24.36
N ASP A 180 -29.63 8.75 -23.77
CA ASP A 180 -30.51 9.92 -23.80
C ASP A 180 -30.12 11.01 -22.78
N ASN A 181 -29.02 10.85 -22.03
CA ASN A 181 -28.57 11.72 -20.94
C ASN A 181 -29.58 11.83 -19.77
N LYS A 182 -30.41 10.81 -19.56
CA LYS A 182 -31.37 10.70 -18.46
C LYS A 182 -30.79 9.87 -17.32
N TYR A 183 -29.75 10.39 -16.69
CA TYR A 183 -28.92 9.61 -15.75
C TYR A 183 -29.65 9.14 -14.49
N VAL A 184 -30.64 9.90 -13.99
CA VAL A 184 -31.47 9.48 -12.85
C VAL A 184 -32.38 8.29 -13.22
N ASP A 185 -32.95 8.30 -14.43
CA ASP A 185 -33.77 7.20 -14.93
C ASP A 185 -32.90 5.97 -15.25
N ALA A 186 -31.69 6.19 -15.79
CA ALA A 186 -30.69 5.16 -16.03
C ALA A 186 -30.29 4.49 -14.71
N TYR A 187 -29.91 5.28 -13.71
CA TYR A 187 -29.61 4.84 -12.35
C TYR A 187 -30.74 3.97 -11.78
N SER A 188 -31.97 4.48 -11.83
CA SER A 188 -33.11 3.75 -11.30
C SER A 188 -33.36 2.44 -12.03
N SER A 189 -33.11 2.39 -13.33
CA SER A 189 -33.24 1.16 -14.14
C SER A 189 -32.13 0.17 -13.82
N PHE A 190 -30.90 0.62 -13.57
CA PHE A 190 -29.81 -0.24 -13.10
C PHE A 190 -30.06 -0.77 -11.69
N CYS A 191 -30.64 0.01 -10.78
CA CYS A 191 -31.09 -0.48 -9.46
C CYS A 191 -32.12 -1.61 -9.62
N ASP A 192 -33.11 -1.41 -10.50
CA ASP A 192 -34.11 -2.43 -10.81
C ASP A 192 -33.45 -3.70 -11.38
N ALA A 193 -32.46 -3.55 -12.28
CA ALA A 193 -31.70 -4.67 -12.83
C ALA A 193 -30.87 -5.42 -11.77
N ILE A 194 -30.20 -4.70 -10.85
CA ILE A 194 -29.44 -5.28 -9.73
C ILE A 194 -30.36 -6.06 -8.81
N PHE A 195 -31.49 -5.46 -8.41
CA PHE A 195 -32.50 -6.13 -7.59
C PHE A 195 -33.01 -7.41 -8.27
N ALA A 196 -33.33 -7.36 -9.57
CA ALA A 196 -33.75 -8.54 -10.32
C ALA A 196 -32.63 -9.60 -10.42
N CYS A 197 -31.37 -9.17 -10.48
CA CYS A 197 -30.20 -10.04 -10.47
C CYS A 197 -30.14 -10.81 -9.15
N GLU A 198 -30.15 -10.11 -8.02
CA GLU A 198 -30.14 -10.71 -6.68
C GLU A 198 -31.35 -11.62 -6.43
N ALA A 199 -32.52 -11.24 -6.93
CA ALA A 199 -33.76 -12.00 -6.75
C ALA A 199 -33.82 -13.31 -7.59
N ARG A 200 -33.02 -13.43 -8.66
CA ARG A 200 -33.00 -14.62 -9.52
C ARG A 200 -31.56 -14.92 -9.98
N PRO A 201 -30.80 -15.75 -9.25
CA PRO A 201 -29.39 -16.04 -9.56
C PRO A 201 -29.12 -16.72 -10.92
N LEU A 202 -30.12 -17.01 -11.75
CA LEU A 202 -29.94 -17.62 -13.07
C LEU A 202 -31.00 -17.11 -14.07
N ALA A 203 -30.57 -16.25 -14.99
CA ALA A 203 -31.20 -16.12 -16.30
C ALA A 203 -30.09 -15.85 -17.34
N GLU A 204 -30.17 -16.56 -18.47
CA GLU A 204 -29.21 -16.54 -19.56
C GLU A 204 -29.13 -15.14 -20.20
N LEU A 205 -28.15 -14.33 -19.79
CA LEU A 205 -27.67 -13.16 -20.53
C LEU A 205 -26.81 -13.65 -21.71
N SER A 206 -27.38 -14.43 -22.64
CA SER A 206 -26.62 -15.10 -23.71
C SER A 206 -26.39 -14.27 -24.97
N ASP A 207 -27.05 -13.13 -25.15
CA ASP A 207 -27.16 -12.54 -26.51
C ASP A 207 -26.47 -11.18 -26.72
N HIS A 208 -25.83 -10.58 -25.71
CA HIS A 208 -25.29 -9.22 -25.84
C HIS A 208 -23.85 -8.96 -25.37
N TYR A 209 -23.20 -9.90 -24.70
CA TYR A 209 -21.77 -9.80 -24.45
C TYR A 209 -21.01 -10.41 -25.62
N SER A 210 -20.72 -9.57 -26.63
CA SER A 210 -19.87 -9.81 -27.83
C SER A 210 -20.11 -11.09 -28.64
N GLU A 211 -19.77 -11.05 -29.94
CA GLU A 211 -19.72 -12.24 -30.81
C GLU A 211 -18.80 -13.36 -30.25
N GLU A 212 -18.05 -13.11 -29.17
CA GLU A 212 -17.13 -14.06 -28.54
C GLU A 212 -17.80 -15.03 -27.53
N PHE A 213 -19.02 -14.75 -27.06
CA PHE A 213 -19.71 -15.57 -26.05
C PHE A 213 -21.01 -16.24 -26.52
N GLU A 214 -21.23 -16.39 -27.84
CA GLU A 214 -22.36 -17.17 -28.35
C GLU A 214 -22.41 -18.56 -27.68
N GLY A 215 -23.43 -18.79 -26.84
CA GLY A 215 -23.68 -20.05 -26.15
C GLY A 215 -22.98 -20.26 -24.79
N LYS A 216 -22.27 -19.28 -24.22
CA LYS A 216 -21.64 -19.43 -22.89
C LYS A 216 -22.36 -18.60 -21.81
N LYS A 217 -22.69 -19.23 -20.67
CA LYS A 217 -23.28 -18.55 -19.51
C LYS A 217 -22.26 -17.58 -18.89
N VAL A 218 -22.57 -16.28 -18.90
CA VAL A 218 -21.77 -15.27 -18.19
C VAL A 218 -21.91 -15.49 -16.68
N PRO A 219 -20.81 -15.54 -15.91
CA PRO A 219 -20.86 -15.62 -14.46
C PRO A 219 -21.69 -14.48 -13.84
N PHE A 220 -22.62 -14.82 -12.93
CA PHE A 220 -23.49 -13.89 -12.22
C PHE A 220 -22.75 -12.68 -11.63
N ASN A 221 -21.62 -12.92 -10.98
CA ASN A 221 -20.81 -11.87 -10.36
C ASN A 221 -20.24 -10.85 -11.36
N LEU A 222 -20.00 -11.24 -12.62
CA LEU A 222 -19.56 -10.30 -13.66
C LEU A 222 -20.70 -9.41 -14.13
N VAL A 223 -21.91 -9.96 -14.24
CA VAL A 223 -23.12 -9.17 -14.54
C VAL A 223 -23.37 -8.17 -13.41
N TYR A 224 -23.29 -8.63 -12.16
CA TYR A 224 -23.41 -7.77 -10.99
C TYR A 224 -22.37 -6.64 -10.97
N LEU A 225 -21.09 -6.96 -11.22
CA LEU A 225 -20.01 -5.97 -11.30
C LEU A 225 -20.31 -4.90 -12.36
N ASN A 226 -20.69 -5.31 -13.58
CA ASN A 226 -21.02 -4.40 -14.66
C ASN A 226 -22.22 -3.49 -14.34
N LEU A 227 -23.28 -4.07 -13.77
CA LEU A 227 -24.47 -3.32 -13.35
C LEU A 227 -24.14 -2.29 -12.27
N LYS A 228 -23.35 -2.67 -11.26
CA LYS A 228 -22.91 -1.77 -10.20
C LYS A 228 -22.02 -0.66 -10.72
N MET A 229 -21.09 -0.96 -11.63
CA MET A 229 -20.31 0.08 -12.30
C MET A 229 -21.20 1.07 -13.06
N LYS A 230 -22.19 0.59 -13.82
CA LYS A 230 -23.14 1.46 -14.54
C LYS A 230 -24.04 2.28 -13.61
N GLN A 231 -24.44 1.69 -12.47
CA GLN A 231 -25.15 2.39 -11.41
C GLN A 231 -24.31 3.57 -10.89
N ILE A 232 -23.05 3.34 -10.56
CA ILE A 232 -22.10 4.36 -10.06
C ILE A 232 -21.83 5.45 -11.11
N GLU A 233 -21.54 5.05 -12.35
CA GLU A 233 -21.31 5.99 -13.46
C GLU A 233 -22.51 6.92 -13.66
N SER A 234 -23.73 6.38 -13.55
CA SER A 234 -24.97 7.17 -13.64
C SER A 234 -25.11 8.17 -12.49
N LEU A 235 -24.69 7.81 -11.26
CA LEU A 235 -24.69 8.74 -10.12
C LEU A 235 -23.71 9.90 -10.33
N LEU A 236 -22.49 9.60 -10.82
CA LEU A 236 -21.50 10.64 -11.14
C LEU A 236 -22.02 11.64 -12.16
N LEU A 237 -22.61 11.14 -13.24
CA LEU A 237 -23.17 11.98 -14.31
C LEU A 237 -24.42 12.75 -13.87
N ALA A 238 -25.20 12.18 -12.94
CA ALA A 238 -26.29 12.87 -12.25
C ALA A 238 -25.82 13.87 -11.18
N LYS A 239 -24.51 13.93 -10.89
CA LYS A 239 -23.87 14.75 -9.84
C LYS A 239 -24.30 14.38 -8.41
N ASP A 240 -24.71 13.14 -8.19
CA ASP A 240 -24.93 12.58 -6.85
C ASP A 240 -23.61 11.97 -6.33
N TYR A 241 -22.66 12.85 -6.04
CA TYR A 241 -21.28 12.46 -5.70
C TYR A 241 -21.18 11.71 -4.36
N GLU A 242 -22.06 12.01 -3.40
CA GLU A 242 -22.05 11.34 -2.10
C GLU A 242 -22.36 9.85 -2.23
N ARG A 243 -23.45 9.49 -2.93
CA ARG A 243 -23.77 8.08 -3.21
C ARG A 243 -22.71 7.45 -4.12
N ALA A 244 -22.23 8.17 -5.13
CA ALA A 244 -21.21 7.64 -6.06
C ALA A 244 -19.93 7.22 -5.32
N SER A 245 -19.41 8.06 -4.41
CA SER A 245 -18.23 7.73 -3.60
C SER A 245 -18.47 6.50 -2.72
N ILE A 246 -19.58 6.49 -1.97
CA ILE A 246 -19.92 5.42 -1.04
C ILE A 246 -20.08 4.08 -1.77
N TYR A 247 -20.79 4.05 -2.90
CA TYR A 247 -20.99 2.83 -3.68
C TYR A 247 -19.72 2.38 -4.41
N SER A 248 -18.85 3.31 -4.84
CA SER A 248 -17.55 2.96 -5.42
C SER A 248 -16.64 2.29 -4.39
N HIS A 249 -16.53 2.87 -3.19
CA HIS A 249 -15.74 2.27 -2.09
C HIS A 249 -16.28 0.89 -1.70
N ALA A 250 -17.61 0.76 -1.65
CA ALA A 250 -18.26 -0.51 -1.37
C ALA A 250 -17.93 -1.59 -2.42
N LEU A 251 -17.94 -1.21 -3.70
CA LEU A 251 -17.63 -2.12 -4.79
C LEU A 251 -16.14 -2.51 -4.83
N LEU A 252 -15.22 -1.59 -4.54
CA LEU A 252 -13.78 -1.89 -4.41
C LEU A 252 -13.53 -2.94 -3.30
N THR A 253 -14.15 -2.74 -2.14
CA THR A 253 -14.06 -3.72 -1.04
C THR A 253 -14.71 -5.05 -1.41
N TRP A 254 -15.86 -5.02 -2.09
CA TRP A 254 -16.49 -6.23 -2.61
C TRP A 254 -15.55 -7.01 -3.55
N MET A 255 -14.86 -6.32 -4.47
CA MET A 255 -13.94 -6.93 -5.44
C MET A 255 -12.73 -7.62 -4.79
N THR A 256 -12.25 -7.11 -3.65
CA THR A 256 -11.09 -7.66 -2.92
C THR A 256 -11.46 -8.82 -2.00
N VAL A 257 -12.69 -8.85 -1.48
CA VAL A 257 -13.16 -9.94 -0.59
C VAL A 257 -13.77 -11.10 -1.36
N HIS A 258 -14.43 -10.85 -2.49
CA HIS A 258 -15.17 -11.89 -3.20
C HIS A 258 -14.24 -12.89 -3.88
N SER A 259 -14.48 -14.16 -3.57
CA SER A 259 -13.78 -15.28 -4.20
C SER A 259 -14.52 -15.79 -5.43
N ALA A 260 -13.79 -16.03 -6.51
CA ALA A 260 -14.27 -16.85 -7.61
C ALA A 260 -13.17 -17.81 -8.04
N ARG A 261 -13.54 -19.04 -8.42
CA ARG A 261 -12.58 -20.10 -8.79
C ARG A 261 -11.50 -20.35 -7.71
N ASP A 262 -11.91 -20.33 -6.45
CA ASP A 262 -11.04 -20.50 -5.26
C ASP A 262 -9.93 -19.44 -5.09
N VAL A 263 -10.03 -18.32 -5.82
CA VAL A 263 -9.13 -17.16 -5.65
C VAL A 263 -9.86 -16.06 -4.90
N ALA A 264 -9.44 -15.78 -3.67
CA ALA A 264 -9.93 -14.61 -2.92
C ALA A 264 -9.48 -13.32 -3.62
N GLY A 265 -10.40 -12.37 -3.77
CA GLY A 265 -10.14 -11.13 -4.51
C GLY A 265 -10.05 -11.29 -6.02
N TYR A 266 -10.64 -12.36 -6.58
CA TYR A 266 -10.61 -12.67 -8.01
C TYR A 266 -10.94 -11.44 -8.89
N PHE A 267 -11.95 -10.66 -8.52
CA PHE A 267 -12.38 -9.52 -9.33
C PHE A 267 -11.39 -8.37 -9.30
N ALA A 268 -10.80 -8.06 -8.14
CA ALA A 268 -9.73 -7.08 -8.06
C ALA A 268 -8.52 -7.53 -8.89
N SER A 269 -8.09 -8.78 -8.73
CA SER A 269 -6.92 -9.32 -9.42
C SER A 269 -7.08 -9.43 -10.94
N TYR A 270 -8.22 -9.93 -11.45
CA TYR A 270 -8.39 -10.20 -12.90
C TYR A 270 -9.16 -9.10 -13.65
N HIS A 271 -9.73 -8.12 -12.93
CA HIS A 271 -10.36 -6.93 -13.51
C HIS A 271 -9.77 -5.66 -12.89
N SER A 272 -8.43 -5.63 -12.82
CA SER A 272 -7.61 -4.51 -12.32
C SER A 272 -7.93 -3.18 -13.00
N GLU A 273 -8.20 -3.16 -14.30
CA GLU A 273 -8.63 -1.96 -15.02
C GLU A 273 -9.93 -1.37 -14.45
N SER A 274 -10.91 -2.24 -14.17
CA SER A 274 -12.18 -1.84 -13.54
C SER A 274 -11.96 -1.38 -12.09
N TYR A 275 -11.04 -2.04 -11.37
CA TYR A 275 -10.65 -1.65 -10.02
C TYR A 275 -10.00 -0.26 -10.00
N SER A 276 -9.07 0.04 -10.90
CA SER A 276 -8.44 1.35 -11.06
C SER A 276 -9.45 2.41 -11.47
N LEU A 277 -10.35 2.11 -12.41
CA LEU A 277 -11.41 3.05 -12.83
C LEU A 277 -12.35 3.41 -11.67
N LEU A 278 -12.73 2.43 -10.84
CA LEU A 278 -13.55 2.67 -9.65
C LEU A 278 -12.85 3.55 -8.61
N GLN A 279 -11.53 3.41 -8.45
CA GLN A 279 -10.75 4.32 -7.59
C GLN A 279 -10.78 5.76 -8.11
N ILE A 280 -10.66 5.94 -9.43
CA ILE A 280 -10.77 7.27 -10.07
C ILE A 280 -12.14 7.87 -9.77
N TRP A 281 -13.22 7.13 -10.08
CA TRP A 281 -14.60 7.55 -9.84
C TRP A 281 -14.89 7.90 -8.39
N MET A 282 -14.41 7.08 -7.45
CA MET A 282 -14.54 7.33 -6.03
C MET A 282 -13.86 8.64 -5.62
N GLY A 283 -12.61 8.85 -6.02
CA GLY A 283 -11.88 10.05 -5.63
C GLY A 283 -12.35 11.30 -6.36
N GLU A 284 -12.75 11.22 -7.63
CA GLU A 284 -13.39 12.33 -8.35
C GLU A 284 -14.70 12.76 -7.66
N ALA A 285 -15.50 11.82 -7.17
CA ALA A 285 -16.68 12.12 -6.38
C ALA A 285 -16.34 12.85 -5.06
N GLU A 286 -15.33 12.38 -4.33
CA GLU A 286 -14.87 13.05 -3.10
C GLU A 286 -14.30 14.45 -3.37
N ILE A 287 -13.54 14.62 -4.43
CA ILE A 287 -12.99 15.92 -4.85
C ILE A 287 -14.11 16.87 -5.26
N ALA A 288 -15.13 16.40 -5.98
CA ALA A 288 -16.31 17.19 -6.31
C ALA A 288 -17.10 17.63 -5.06
N LEU A 289 -17.04 16.86 -3.98
CA LEU A 289 -17.56 17.22 -2.65
C LEU A 289 -16.62 18.16 -1.86
N GLY A 290 -15.40 18.40 -2.35
CA GLY A 290 -14.34 19.19 -1.69
C GLY A 290 -13.45 18.38 -0.74
N ASN A 291 -13.67 17.08 -0.59
CA ASN A 291 -13.02 16.22 0.41
C ASN A 291 -11.73 15.57 -0.13
N HIS A 292 -10.73 16.36 -0.50
CA HIS A 292 -9.50 15.89 -1.14
C HIS A 292 -8.74 14.84 -0.28
N HIS A 293 -8.66 15.04 1.04
CA HIS A 293 -8.00 14.08 1.93
C HIS A 293 -8.71 12.73 1.95
N ARG A 294 -10.05 12.74 1.98
CA ARG A 294 -10.85 11.50 1.94
C ARG A 294 -10.67 10.74 0.63
N ALA A 295 -10.51 11.45 -0.49
CA ALA A 295 -10.16 10.84 -1.77
C ALA A 295 -8.83 10.07 -1.68
N ILE A 296 -7.79 10.69 -1.11
CA ILE A 296 -6.47 10.10 -0.91
C ILE A 296 -6.56 8.90 0.03
N ASP A 297 -7.20 9.05 1.19
CA ASP A 297 -7.32 7.99 2.21
C ASP A 297 -8.04 6.76 1.68
N LYS A 298 -9.19 6.96 1.03
CA LYS A 298 -9.96 5.85 0.46
C LYS A 298 -9.19 5.17 -0.67
N CYS A 299 -8.46 5.92 -1.49
CA CYS A 299 -7.59 5.35 -2.52
C CYS A 299 -6.46 4.53 -1.89
N SER A 300 -5.80 5.03 -0.85
CA SER A 300 -4.77 4.31 -0.10
C SER A 300 -5.30 3.02 0.55
N VAL A 301 -6.52 3.04 1.10
CA VAL A 301 -7.19 1.82 1.58
C VAL A 301 -7.45 0.84 0.44
N ALA A 302 -7.90 1.31 -0.73
CA ALA A 302 -8.12 0.45 -1.90
C ALA A 302 -6.81 -0.19 -2.39
N ILE A 303 -5.71 0.57 -2.45
CA ILE A 303 -4.37 0.05 -2.78
C ILE A 303 -3.97 -1.01 -1.75
N ARG A 304 -4.11 -0.72 -0.45
CA ARG A 304 -3.74 -1.65 0.62
C ARG A 304 -4.53 -2.95 0.56
N ASN A 305 -5.85 -2.88 0.34
CA ASN A 305 -6.70 -4.05 0.20
C ASN A 305 -6.30 -4.87 -1.04
N PHE A 306 -5.94 -4.21 -2.14
CA PHE A 306 -5.41 -4.86 -3.34
C PHE A 306 -4.08 -5.56 -3.07
N CYS A 307 -3.15 -4.88 -2.40
CA CYS A 307 -1.88 -5.47 -2.01
C CYS A 307 -2.09 -6.70 -1.11
N GLN A 308 -3.06 -6.73 -0.20
CA GLN A 308 -3.27 -7.90 0.66
C GLN A 308 -3.78 -9.17 -0.04
N LEU A 309 -4.08 -9.09 -1.34
CA LEU A 309 -4.54 -10.24 -2.12
C LEU A 309 -3.39 -11.24 -2.31
N LYS A 310 -3.61 -12.49 -1.91
CA LYS A 310 -2.65 -13.60 -2.09
C LYS A 310 -2.51 -14.07 -3.55
N SER A 311 -2.97 -13.28 -4.51
CA SER A 311 -3.01 -13.67 -5.92
C SER A 311 -1.64 -13.52 -6.57
N THR A 312 -1.31 -14.40 -7.52
CA THR A 312 -0.12 -14.33 -8.38
C THR A 312 -0.18 -13.22 -9.43
N VAL A 313 -1.05 -12.22 -9.26
CA VAL A 313 -1.28 -11.17 -10.26
C VAL A 313 -0.27 -10.05 -10.04
N ALA A 314 0.32 -9.60 -11.15
CA ALA A 314 1.27 -8.49 -11.19
C ALA A 314 0.65 -7.22 -10.59
N LEU A 315 1.46 -6.47 -9.83
CA LEU A 315 1.07 -5.14 -9.38
C LEU A 315 1.02 -4.21 -10.59
N GLU A 316 -0.09 -3.49 -10.74
CA GLU A 316 -0.24 -2.55 -11.85
C GLU A 316 0.07 -1.12 -11.42
N ARG A 317 0.87 -0.42 -12.24
CA ARG A 317 1.13 1.03 -12.08
C ARG A 317 -0.14 1.86 -12.07
N SER A 318 -1.17 1.43 -12.82
CA SER A 318 -2.45 2.12 -12.94
C SER A 318 -3.09 2.38 -11.56
N ILE A 319 -3.01 1.39 -10.66
CA ILE A 319 -3.58 1.43 -9.31
C ILE A 319 -2.95 2.56 -8.46
N TYR A 320 -1.63 2.77 -8.58
CA TYR A 320 -0.92 3.81 -7.82
C TYR A 320 -1.08 5.20 -8.45
N SER A 321 -1.10 5.27 -9.78
CA SER A 321 -1.20 6.54 -10.52
C SER A 321 -2.49 7.33 -10.22
N VAL A 322 -3.53 6.68 -9.72
CA VAL A 322 -4.76 7.38 -9.30
C VAL A 322 -4.50 8.27 -8.09
N ARG A 323 -3.75 7.78 -7.10
CA ARG A 323 -3.43 8.55 -5.89
C ARG A 323 -2.56 9.76 -6.19
N GLN A 324 -1.62 9.61 -7.12
CA GLN A 324 -0.82 10.71 -7.67
C GLN A 324 -1.70 11.90 -8.08
N ASN A 325 -2.66 11.62 -8.96
CA ASN A 325 -3.54 12.64 -9.51
C ASN A 325 -4.38 13.34 -8.42
N PHE A 326 -4.69 12.66 -7.32
CA PHE A 326 -5.40 13.26 -6.19
C PHE A 326 -4.50 14.18 -5.36
N PHE A 327 -3.21 13.86 -5.21
CA PHE A 327 -2.25 14.78 -4.60
C PHE A 327 -2.01 16.02 -5.47
N GLU A 328 -1.88 15.86 -6.78
CA GLU A 328 -1.76 17.00 -7.71
C GLU A 328 -2.98 17.94 -7.59
N GLN A 329 -4.19 17.38 -7.54
CA GLN A 329 -5.41 18.16 -7.32
C GLN A 329 -5.47 18.80 -5.92
N LEU A 330 -4.94 18.14 -4.88
CA LEU A 330 -4.82 18.72 -3.54
C LEU A 330 -3.87 19.92 -3.53
N ILE A 331 -2.72 19.83 -4.21
CA ILE A 331 -1.76 20.93 -4.37
C ILE A 331 -2.46 22.11 -5.04
N GLU A 332 -3.11 21.90 -6.19
CA GLU A 332 -3.87 22.95 -6.87
C GLU A 332 -4.96 23.56 -6.00
N SER A 333 -5.64 22.74 -5.19
CA SER A 333 -6.67 23.19 -4.26
C SER A 333 -6.08 24.12 -3.20
N TYR A 334 -4.93 23.76 -2.62
CA TYR A 334 -4.23 24.61 -1.65
C TYR A 334 -3.79 25.94 -2.27
N GLU A 335 -3.24 25.94 -3.48
CA GLU A 335 -2.90 27.17 -4.21
C GLU A 335 -4.11 28.09 -4.41
N LYS A 336 -5.29 27.52 -4.64
CA LYS A 336 -6.57 28.26 -4.79
C LYS A 336 -7.20 28.67 -3.44
N GLY A 337 -6.59 28.33 -2.32
CA GLY A 337 -7.02 28.71 -0.95
C GLY A 337 -7.40 27.54 -0.04
N GLY A 338 -7.46 26.31 -0.56
CA GLY A 338 -7.73 25.06 0.16
C GLY A 338 -9.19 24.84 0.56
N ASP A 339 -9.44 23.73 1.26
CA ASP A 339 -10.75 23.46 1.86
C ASP A 339 -10.98 24.38 3.06
N LEU A 340 -12.02 25.22 2.99
CA LEU A 340 -12.42 26.15 4.03
C LEU A 340 -13.41 25.51 5.03
N LYS A 341 -13.82 24.25 4.83
CA LYS A 341 -14.67 23.53 5.79
C LYS A 341 -13.95 23.44 7.14
N GLY A 342 -14.67 23.75 8.21
CA GLY A 342 -14.15 23.74 9.59
C GLY A 342 -13.34 24.98 10.01
N VAL A 343 -12.85 25.81 9.08
CA VAL A 343 -12.13 27.06 9.42
C VAL A 343 -12.95 27.98 10.34
N PRO A 344 -14.26 28.22 10.10
CA PRO A 344 -15.07 29.04 11.00
C PRO A 344 -15.20 28.46 12.42
N GLU A 345 -15.26 27.13 12.53
CA GLU A 345 -15.36 26.45 13.82
C GLU A 345 -14.05 26.55 14.60
N ASP A 346 -12.93 26.27 13.96
CA ASP A 346 -11.60 26.35 14.58
C ASP A 346 -11.30 27.78 15.04
N ARG A 347 -11.65 28.76 14.19
CA ARG A 347 -11.57 30.18 14.53
C ARG A 347 -12.44 30.53 15.74
N ALA A 348 -13.68 30.02 15.81
CA ALA A 348 -14.58 30.30 16.93
C ALA A 348 -14.13 29.63 18.24
N LYS A 349 -13.48 28.45 18.15
CA LYS A 349 -12.96 27.70 19.31
C LYS A 349 -11.62 28.24 19.83
N ALA A 350 -10.92 29.10 19.06
CA ALA A 350 -9.60 29.59 19.41
C ALA A 350 -9.60 30.47 20.68
N ASN A 351 -8.56 30.34 21.49
CA ASN A 351 -8.33 31.20 22.66
C ASN A 351 -7.64 32.51 22.26
N ILE A 352 -6.76 32.45 21.25
CA ILE A 352 -5.97 33.56 20.74
C ILE A 352 -6.16 33.60 19.22
N VAL A 353 -6.42 34.79 18.68
CA VAL A 353 -6.47 35.05 17.25
C VAL A 353 -5.34 36.03 16.91
N VAL A 354 -4.50 35.65 15.96
CA VAL A 354 -3.40 36.51 15.47
C VAL A 354 -3.81 37.07 14.11
N SER A 355 -3.78 38.41 14.00
CA SER A 355 -4.12 39.14 12.78
C SER A 355 -3.31 40.42 12.69
N GLN A 356 -2.56 40.60 11.62
CA GLN A 356 -1.71 41.79 11.43
C GLN A 356 -2.50 43.09 11.25
N HIS A 357 -3.78 42.99 10.88
CA HIS A 357 -4.62 44.13 10.48
C HIS A 357 -5.67 44.54 11.52
N ARG A 358 -5.92 43.71 12.54
CA ARG A 358 -6.92 43.99 13.57
C ARG A 358 -6.32 44.76 14.74
N GLU A 359 -7.18 45.47 15.47
CA GLU A 359 -6.78 46.15 16.69
C GLU A 359 -6.52 45.12 17.80
N LYS A 360 -5.41 45.28 18.55
CA LYS A 360 -5.08 44.41 19.68
C LYS A 360 -6.14 44.58 20.77
N GLY A 361 -6.67 43.49 21.30
CA GLY A 361 -7.75 43.59 22.29
C GLY A 361 -8.27 42.24 22.77
N PHE A 362 -9.40 42.28 23.45
CA PHE A 362 -10.15 41.09 23.86
C PHE A 362 -11.55 41.18 23.28
N GLU A 363 -11.87 40.29 22.34
CA GLU A 363 -13.12 40.31 21.59
C GLU A 363 -13.76 38.93 21.64
N GLN A 364 -15.06 38.87 21.98
CA GLN A 364 -15.85 37.62 21.98
C GLN A 364 -15.22 36.46 22.77
N GLY A 365 -14.48 36.73 23.83
CA GLY A 365 -13.81 35.70 24.63
C GLY A 365 -12.40 35.32 24.15
N GLN A 366 -11.90 35.97 23.10
CA GLN A 366 -10.62 35.67 22.44
C GLN A 366 -9.64 36.83 22.58
N PHE A 367 -8.35 36.52 22.74
CA PHE A 367 -7.30 37.54 22.68
C PHE A 367 -6.93 37.81 21.21
N ILE A 368 -7.06 39.06 20.78
CA ILE A 368 -6.64 39.51 19.45
C ILE A 368 -5.24 40.10 19.56
N LEU A 369 -4.28 39.51 18.84
CA LEU A 369 -2.88 39.94 18.79
C LEU A 369 -2.43 40.16 17.35
N ASN A 370 -1.36 40.94 17.15
CA ASN A 370 -0.88 41.28 15.80
C ASN A 370 0.35 40.48 15.38
N ASP A 371 0.96 39.75 16.30
CA ASP A 371 2.22 39.03 16.07
C ASP A 371 2.23 37.67 16.79
N LEU A 372 2.74 36.66 16.09
CA LEU A 372 2.79 35.28 16.55
C LEU A 372 3.71 35.10 17.76
N VAL A 373 4.80 35.86 17.85
CA VAL A 373 5.75 35.81 18.97
C VAL A 373 5.06 36.16 20.28
N THR A 374 4.28 37.24 20.31
CA THR A 374 3.50 37.62 21.50
C THR A 374 2.45 36.57 21.82
N ALA A 375 1.79 35.99 20.82
CA ALA A 375 0.80 34.92 21.01
C ALA A 375 1.40 33.70 21.70
N LEU A 376 2.53 33.17 21.20
CA LEU A 376 3.25 32.05 21.81
C LEU A 376 3.70 32.35 23.25
N ARG A 377 4.12 33.60 23.51
CA ARG A 377 4.54 34.03 24.85
C ARG A 377 3.37 34.05 25.84
N ILE A 378 2.19 34.51 25.45
CA ILE A 378 1.03 34.61 26.36
C ILE A 378 0.21 33.32 26.47
N ALA A 379 0.26 32.45 25.46
CA ALA A 379 -0.50 31.20 25.41
C ALA A 379 -0.25 30.35 26.65
N LYS A 380 -1.23 29.57 27.07
CA LYS A 380 -1.13 28.56 28.13
C LYS A 380 -1.08 27.16 27.49
N ASN A 381 -0.73 26.17 28.30
CA ASN A 381 -0.82 24.79 27.85
C ASN A 381 -2.29 24.44 27.55
N GLY A 382 -2.54 23.88 26.38
CA GLY A 382 -3.87 23.55 25.86
C GLY A 382 -4.53 24.67 25.04
N ASP A 383 -3.92 25.86 24.95
CA ASP A 383 -4.52 26.96 24.19
C ASP A 383 -4.45 26.69 22.67
N THR A 384 -5.50 27.14 21.99
CA THR A 384 -5.55 27.18 20.52
C THR A 384 -5.29 28.61 20.04
N ILE A 385 -4.30 28.74 19.15
CA ILE A 385 -3.91 29.97 18.47
C ILE A 385 -4.35 29.85 17.01
N PHE A 386 -5.27 30.71 16.59
CA PHE A 386 -5.72 30.79 15.21
C PHE A 386 -5.01 31.94 14.48
N LEU A 387 -4.47 31.66 13.30
CA LEU A 387 -3.77 32.63 12.46
C LEU A 387 -4.67 33.02 11.29
N GLU A 388 -4.98 34.31 11.20
CA GLU A 388 -5.65 34.88 10.02
C GLU A 388 -4.67 34.95 8.84
N GLU A 389 -5.18 35.32 7.67
CA GLU A 389 -4.36 35.49 6.45
C GLU A 389 -3.21 36.49 6.69
N GLY A 390 -2.01 36.11 6.25
CA GLY A 390 -0.79 36.91 6.39
C GLY A 390 0.49 36.10 6.45
N THR A 391 1.62 36.80 6.33
CA THR A 391 2.98 36.25 6.46
C THR A 391 3.58 36.64 7.80
N TYR A 392 3.74 35.67 8.68
CA TYR A 392 4.26 35.80 10.02
C TYR A 392 5.77 35.53 10.02
N THR A 393 6.54 36.60 10.18
CA THR A 393 8.01 36.53 10.33
C THR A 393 8.39 36.87 11.76
N ASN A 394 9.52 36.34 12.24
CA ASN A 394 10.08 36.76 13.51
C ASN A 394 10.83 38.09 13.31
N GLY A 395 10.06 39.19 13.30
CA GLY A 395 10.56 40.49 12.83
C GLY A 395 9.94 41.69 13.54
N ALA A 396 10.38 41.95 14.76
CA ALA A 396 10.72 43.33 15.12
C ALA A 396 12.24 43.32 15.33
N MET A 397 13.01 43.90 14.42
CA MET A 397 14.39 44.26 14.71
C MET A 397 14.35 45.09 16.00
N ASP A 398 14.90 44.57 17.10
CA ASP A 398 15.25 45.44 18.20
C ASP A 398 16.22 46.49 17.61
N PRO A 399 15.90 47.79 17.62
CA PRO A 399 16.78 48.81 17.06
C PRO A 399 18.18 48.80 17.71
N ASN A 400 18.35 48.12 18.85
CA ASN A 400 19.64 47.92 19.52
C ASN A 400 20.43 46.69 19.04
N GLN A 401 19.88 45.82 18.18
CA GLN A 401 20.56 44.62 17.64
C GLN A 401 21.00 44.78 16.16
N MET A 402 21.18 46.02 15.71
CA MET A 402 21.65 46.35 14.34
C MET A 402 23.08 45.89 14.02
N GLU A 403 23.84 45.37 14.98
CA GLU A 403 25.24 44.95 14.73
C GLU A 403 25.36 43.64 13.95
N ASN A 404 24.29 42.85 13.78
CA ASN A 404 24.34 41.66 12.94
C ASN A 404 22.98 41.34 12.27
N PRO A 405 22.63 42.02 11.16
CA PRO A 405 21.36 41.85 10.47
C PRO A 405 21.12 40.43 9.90
N GLU A 406 22.13 39.57 9.92
CA GLU A 406 22.06 38.20 9.40
C GLU A 406 21.46 37.19 10.40
N LYS A 407 21.34 37.52 11.69
CA LYS A 407 20.87 36.55 12.69
C LYS A 407 19.40 36.76 13.07
N LYS A 408 18.49 36.20 12.26
CA LYS A 408 17.06 36.13 12.61
C LYS A 408 16.85 35.23 13.84
N VAL A 409 15.97 35.65 14.75
CA VAL A 409 15.61 34.87 15.94
C VAL A 409 14.60 33.78 15.51
N PRO A 410 14.68 32.54 16.02
CA PRO A 410 13.68 31.51 15.71
C PRO A 410 12.37 31.70 16.49
N PHE A 411 11.24 31.21 15.94
CA PHE A 411 10.00 31.07 16.70
C PHE A 411 10.14 29.96 17.74
N GLU A 412 10.10 30.32 19.02
CA GLU A 412 10.21 29.34 20.11
C GLU A 412 8.84 28.84 20.60
N ILE A 413 8.58 27.54 20.45
CA ILE A 413 7.37 26.88 20.96
C ILE A 413 7.76 26.02 22.17
N ARG A 414 7.42 26.50 23.38
CA ARG A 414 7.78 25.83 24.65
C ARG A 414 6.59 25.19 25.38
N LYS A 415 5.38 25.42 24.88
CA LYS A 415 4.11 25.07 25.55
C LYS A 415 3.32 24.12 24.67
N ALA A 416 2.42 23.37 25.29
CA ALA A 416 1.49 22.53 24.55
C ALA A 416 0.42 23.42 23.91
N VAL A 417 0.47 23.63 22.59
CA VAL A 417 -0.43 24.56 21.88
C VAL A 417 -0.87 23.97 20.55
N CYS A 418 -2.03 24.41 20.08
CA CYS A 418 -2.51 24.16 18.72
C CYS A 418 -2.38 25.45 17.91
N LEU A 419 -1.55 25.45 16.87
CA LEU A 419 -1.41 26.55 15.93
C LEU A 419 -2.15 26.21 14.64
N ILE A 420 -3.22 26.93 14.34
CA ILE A 420 -4.13 26.64 13.23
C ILE A 420 -4.17 27.84 12.29
N GLY A 421 -3.76 27.66 11.03
CA GLY A 421 -3.93 28.67 10.01
C GLY A 421 -5.33 28.67 9.39
N CYS A 422 -5.71 29.81 8.85
CA CYS A 422 -6.95 29.96 8.08
C CYS A 422 -6.88 29.25 6.72
N SER A 423 -5.67 28.96 6.20
CA SER A 423 -5.43 28.30 4.93
C SER A 423 -3.95 27.90 4.80
N ALA A 424 -3.69 26.75 4.19
CA ALA A 424 -2.34 26.24 3.96
C ALA A 424 -1.51 27.05 2.94
N SER A 425 -2.12 27.94 2.16
CA SER A 425 -1.41 28.82 1.20
C SER A 425 -1.34 30.28 1.64
N LYS A 426 -2.32 30.76 2.42
CA LYS A 426 -2.44 32.18 2.80
C LYS A 426 -1.93 32.51 4.20
N CYS A 427 -1.73 31.51 5.04
CA CYS A 427 -1.17 31.67 6.38
C CYS A 427 0.27 31.13 6.39
N ILE A 428 1.23 32.03 6.24
CA ILE A 428 2.63 31.67 6.03
C ILE A 428 3.44 31.97 7.29
N ILE A 429 4.17 31.00 7.81
CA ILE A 429 5.19 31.19 8.84
C ILE A 429 6.54 31.09 8.14
N SER A 430 7.26 32.21 8.10
CA SER A 430 8.54 32.31 7.40
C SER A 430 9.67 32.54 8.40
N GLY A 431 10.68 31.66 8.38
CA GLY A 431 11.83 31.68 9.29
C GLY A 431 12.05 30.37 10.06
N SER A 432 13.09 30.36 10.91
CA SER A 432 13.38 29.22 11.79
C SER A 432 12.31 28.99 12.85
N ILE A 433 12.08 27.73 13.20
CA ILE A 433 11.19 27.31 14.29
C ILE A 433 11.95 26.38 15.23
N VAL A 434 11.83 26.60 16.54
CA VAL A 434 12.39 25.70 17.55
C VAL A 434 11.31 25.29 18.53
N LYS A 435 10.95 24.02 18.50
CA LYS A 435 10.04 23.39 19.46
C LYS A 435 10.84 22.75 20.59
N TRP A 436 10.58 23.20 21.82
CA TRP A 436 11.26 22.75 23.04
C TRP A 436 10.35 21.93 23.97
N GLY A 437 10.96 20.95 24.62
CA GLY A 437 10.42 20.24 25.78
C GLY A 437 9.34 19.22 25.43
N SER A 438 8.92 18.46 26.44
CA SER A 438 8.02 17.31 26.30
C SER A 438 6.57 17.63 25.92
N SER A 439 6.25 18.91 25.69
CA SER A 439 4.90 19.37 25.36
C SER A 439 4.41 18.85 24.00
N ALA A 440 3.09 18.70 23.85
CA ALA A 440 2.46 18.30 22.59
C ALA A 440 2.08 19.54 21.76
N VAL A 441 2.52 19.61 20.51
CA VAL A 441 2.25 20.73 19.59
C VAL A 441 1.51 20.22 18.37
N LEU A 442 0.45 20.92 17.96
CA LEU A 442 -0.23 20.70 16.68
C LEU A 442 -0.03 21.93 15.80
N LEU A 443 0.46 21.74 14.58
CA LEU A 443 0.50 22.72 13.51
C LEU A 443 -0.49 22.27 12.44
N LYS A 444 -1.48 23.09 12.10
CA LYS A 444 -2.55 22.72 11.17
C LYS A 444 -2.84 23.80 10.14
N ARG A 445 -3.04 23.41 8.86
CA ARG A 445 -3.46 24.28 7.74
C ARG A 445 -2.63 25.57 7.63
N LEU A 446 -1.32 25.42 7.54
CA LEU A 446 -0.40 26.54 7.42
C LEU A 446 0.75 26.21 6.45
N LYS A 447 1.38 27.26 5.92
CA LYS A 447 2.60 27.17 5.13
C LYS A 447 3.81 27.44 5.99
N LEU A 448 4.82 26.59 5.92
CA LEU A 448 6.15 26.81 6.50
C LEU A 448 7.12 27.14 5.36
N GLU A 449 7.65 28.35 5.34
CA GLU A 449 8.71 28.77 4.42
C GLU A 449 10.03 28.85 5.19
N VAL A 450 10.93 27.90 4.94
CA VAL A 450 12.19 27.75 5.68
C VAL A 450 13.35 28.16 4.77
N GLY A 451 13.86 29.38 4.97
CA GLY A 451 14.92 29.96 4.17
C GLY A 451 14.45 30.53 2.83
N LEU A 452 15.26 31.45 2.30
CA LEU A 452 15.00 32.12 1.01
C LEU A 452 15.79 31.50 -0.15
N ASP A 453 16.93 30.89 0.18
CA ASP A 453 17.85 30.27 -0.77
C ASP A 453 18.65 29.14 -0.08
N ILE A 454 19.53 28.50 -0.84
CA ILE A 454 20.36 27.37 -0.38
C ILE A 454 21.38 27.76 0.70
N ASP A 455 21.76 29.04 0.79
CA ASP A 455 22.76 29.57 1.71
C ASP A 455 22.14 30.06 3.03
N SER A 456 20.80 30.08 3.11
CA SER A 456 20.08 30.42 4.33
C SER A 456 20.38 29.43 5.47
N ASN A 457 20.60 29.99 6.66
CA ASN A 457 20.82 29.23 7.91
C ASN A 457 19.51 28.97 8.67
N GLU A 458 18.36 29.20 8.03
CA GLU A 458 17.06 28.94 8.62
C GLU A 458 16.73 27.44 8.60
N ASP A 459 16.06 26.98 9.65
CA ASP A 459 15.87 25.56 9.96
C ASP A 459 14.75 25.36 11.01
N VAL A 460 14.22 24.15 11.07
CA VAL A 460 13.18 23.75 12.02
C VAL A 460 13.71 22.66 12.94
N TYR A 461 13.69 22.91 14.24
CA TYR A 461 14.11 21.96 15.26
C TYR A 461 12.93 21.44 16.07
N PHE A 462 12.77 20.13 16.10
CA PHE A 462 11.87 19.44 17.02
C PHE A 462 12.69 18.76 18.12
N MET A 463 12.54 19.23 19.36
CA MET A 463 13.30 18.74 20.50
C MET A 463 12.37 18.30 21.63
N ASP A 464 12.41 17.00 21.96
CA ASP A 464 11.58 16.32 22.97
C ASP A 464 10.06 16.39 22.65
N GLY A 465 9.24 15.56 23.28
CA GLY A 465 7.78 15.57 23.18
C GLY A 465 7.21 15.19 21.81
N VAL A 466 5.97 15.59 21.55
CA VAL A 466 5.22 15.23 20.32
C VAL A 466 4.89 16.47 19.51
N THR A 467 5.14 16.44 18.21
CA THR A 467 4.67 17.43 17.25
C THR A 467 3.87 16.75 16.16
N VAL A 468 2.69 17.28 15.85
CA VAL A 468 1.85 16.84 14.73
C VAL A 468 1.72 18.00 13.75
N LEU A 469 2.00 17.74 12.48
CA LEU A 469 1.74 18.64 11.36
C LEU A 469 0.63 18.00 10.53
N GLU A 470 -0.45 18.74 10.31
CA GLU A 470 -1.65 18.28 9.60
C GLU A 470 -2.05 19.33 8.56
N ASP A 471 -2.22 18.91 7.30
CA ASP A 471 -2.62 19.80 6.20
C ASP A 471 -1.65 20.98 6.00
N CYS A 472 -0.35 20.76 6.24
CA CYS A 472 0.67 21.78 6.12
C CYS A 472 1.38 21.71 4.76
N VAL A 473 1.78 22.87 4.24
CA VAL A 473 2.73 22.98 3.13
C VAL A 473 4.08 23.40 3.68
N ILE A 474 5.13 22.69 3.31
CA ILE A 474 6.50 22.94 3.76
C ILE A 474 7.33 23.21 2.52
N GLU A 475 7.78 24.45 2.36
CA GLU A 475 8.64 24.89 1.27
C GLU A 475 9.99 25.31 1.83
N SER A 476 11.06 24.82 1.20
CA SER A 476 12.40 25.09 1.66
C SER A 476 13.40 24.89 0.53
N PRO A 477 14.25 25.88 0.22
CA PRO A 477 15.43 25.69 -0.63
C PRO A 477 16.71 25.35 0.16
N VAL A 478 16.67 25.37 1.51
CA VAL A 478 17.89 25.22 2.33
C VAL A 478 18.51 23.83 2.23
N ASN A 479 19.79 23.71 2.55
CA ASN A 479 20.49 22.43 2.59
C ASN A 479 19.82 21.41 3.54
N THR A 480 19.36 21.83 4.72
CA THR A 480 18.61 20.96 5.63
C THR A 480 17.47 21.70 6.30
N CYS A 481 16.25 21.32 5.98
CA CYS A 481 15.05 22.02 6.46
C CYS A 481 14.72 21.68 7.92
N MET A 482 14.63 20.39 8.27
CA MET A 482 14.14 19.95 9.58
C MET A 482 15.09 19.01 10.32
N TYR A 483 15.17 19.18 11.64
CA TYR A 483 15.91 18.32 12.56
C TYR A 483 15.00 17.75 13.65
N VAL A 484 14.96 16.43 13.76
CA VAL A 484 14.27 15.70 14.84
C VAL A 484 15.30 15.20 15.84
N ILE A 485 15.41 15.87 16.98
CA ILE A 485 16.50 15.62 17.94
C ILE A 485 15.94 15.05 19.23
N SER A 486 16.37 13.83 19.58
CA SER A 486 16.16 13.26 20.92
C SER A 486 17.40 13.51 21.77
N PRO A 487 17.37 14.44 22.75
CA PRO A 487 18.59 14.89 23.43
C PRO A 487 19.21 13.83 24.35
N ASN A 488 18.42 12.88 24.85
CA ASN A 488 18.89 11.82 25.74
C ASN A 488 17.98 10.58 25.67
N PHE A 489 18.40 9.48 26.30
CA PHE A 489 17.65 8.21 26.32
C PHE A 489 16.36 8.25 27.16
N ALA A 490 16.17 9.25 28.02
CA ALA A 490 14.98 9.37 28.87
C ALA A 490 13.82 10.06 28.13
N THR A 491 14.12 10.88 27.13
CA THR A 491 13.16 11.65 26.34
C THR A 491 12.98 11.03 24.95
N GLU A 492 11.76 11.08 24.42
CA GLU A 492 11.42 10.66 23.07
C GLU A 492 10.93 11.88 22.30
N THR A 493 11.46 12.10 21.10
CA THR A 493 10.98 13.14 20.19
C THR A 493 10.17 12.49 19.09
N THR A 494 8.86 12.73 19.07
CA THR A 494 7.95 12.22 18.05
C THR A 494 7.49 13.34 17.14
N VAL A 495 7.63 13.15 15.82
CA VAL A 495 7.05 14.04 14.81
C VAL A 495 6.16 13.24 13.89
N LYS A 496 4.94 13.73 13.66
CA LYS A 496 3.95 13.11 12.76
C LYS A 496 3.53 14.11 11.70
N PHE A 497 3.54 13.68 10.46
CA PHE A 497 3.07 14.45 9.31
C PHE A 497 1.88 13.72 8.69
N ARG A 498 0.78 14.45 8.48
CA ARG A 498 -0.46 13.93 7.88
C ARG A 498 -0.94 14.89 6.81
N HIS A 499 -1.20 14.39 5.61
CA HIS A 499 -1.67 15.22 4.49
C HIS A 499 -0.81 16.47 4.25
N CYS A 500 0.49 16.34 4.52
CA CYS A 500 1.44 17.43 4.33
C CYS A 500 2.04 17.36 2.92
N ILE A 501 2.37 18.52 2.37
CA ILE A 501 3.12 18.66 1.11
C ILE A 501 4.51 19.19 1.47
N PHE A 502 5.55 18.53 0.98
CA PHE A 502 6.95 18.90 1.16
C PHE A 502 7.57 19.23 -0.19
N ASP A 503 7.94 20.48 -0.37
CA ASP A 503 8.52 20.99 -1.61
C ASP A 503 9.94 21.53 -1.36
N GLY A 504 10.91 20.92 -2.03
CA GLY A 504 12.32 21.30 -1.95
C GLY A 504 12.73 22.45 -2.86
N LEU A 505 11.81 22.96 -3.68
CA LEU A 505 12.03 24.02 -4.66
C LEU A 505 13.28 23.75 -5.55
N GLY A 506 13.52 22.47 -5.84
CA GLY A 506 14.64 21.94 -6.62
C GLY A 506 16.03 22.10 -6.01
N ASN A 507 16.16 22.68 -4.80
CA ASN A 507 17.46 23.03 -4.21
C ASN A 507 17.71 22.37 -2.84
N CYS A 508 16.66 21.94 -2.16
CA CYS A 508 16.82 21.35 -0.84
C CYS A 508 17.51 20.00 -0.92
N LYS A 509 18.67 19.94 -0.25
CA LYS A 509 19.48 18.71 -0.22
C LYS A 509 18.86 17.64 0.67
N ARG A 510 18.28 18.04 1.80
CA ARG A 510 17.74 17.17 2.84
C ARG A 510 16.52 17.81 3.50
N MET A 511 15.32 17.28 3.26
CA MET A 511 14.13 17.81 3.92
C MET A 511 14.16 17.54 5.44
N LEU A 512 14.55 16.32 5.85
CA LEU A 512 14.54 15.90 7.24
C LEU A 512 15.83 15.16 7.62
N CYS A 513 16.34 15.48 8.80
CA CYS A 513 17.42 14.79 9.49
C CYS A 513 17.00 14.46 10.92
N PHE A 514 17.55 13.39 11.51
CA PHE A 514 17.33 13.09 12.93
C PHE A 514 18.63 12.78 13.66
N GLN A 515 18.62 13.04 14.97
CA GLN A 515 19.75 12.81 15.85
C GLN A 515 19.30 12.29 17.22
N GLY A 516 20.16 11.50 17.84
CA GLY A 516 19.99 11.03 19.21
C GLY A 516 19.29 9.68 19.29
N PRO A 517 19.01 9.19 20.51
CA PRO A 517 18.83 7.76 20.71
C PRO A 517 17.38 7.26 20.57
N ARG A 518 16.38 8.13 20.43
CA ARG A 518 14.95 7.75 20.37
C ARG A 518 14.05 8.64 19.48
N PRO A 519 14.46 9.14 18.30
CA PRO A 519 13.52 9.83 17.43
C PRO A 519 12.46 8.88 16.89
N ARG A 520 11.22 9.38 16.79
CA ARG A 520 10.10 8.71 16.14
C ARG A 520 9.51 9.61 15.07
N ILE A 521 9.46 9.13 13.85
CA ILE A 521 9.00 9.89 12.69
C ILE A 521 7.90 9.10 12.00
N SER A 522 6.75 9.74 11.79
CA SER A 522 5.61 9.16 11.09
C SER A 522 5.22 10.08 9.94
N ILE A 523 5.21 9.57 8.72
CA ILE A 523 4.75 10.25 7.51
C ILE A 523 3.58 9.44 6.95
N ASP A 524 2.43 10.08 6.83
CA ASP A 524 1.18 9.40 6.51
C ASP A 524 0.39 10.23 5.49
N SER A 525 0.12 9.64 4.32
CA SER A 525 -0.60 10.27 3.22
C SER A 525 -0.05 11.66 2.87
N CYS A 526 1.27 11.78 2.75
CA CYS A 526 1.96 13.01 2.36
C CYS A 526 2.42 13.00 0.90
N CYS A 527 2.64 14.18 0.35
CA CYS A 527 3.28 14.38 -0.95
C CYS A 527 4.64 15.04 -0.76
N VAL A 528 5.64 14.57 -1.49
CA VAL A 528 7.01 15.06 -1.46
C VAL A 528 7.46 15.32 -2.90
N ASN A 529 7.93 16.53 -3.21
CA ASN A 529 8.33 16.93 -4.56
C ASN A 529 9.63 17.75 -4.58
N GLU A 530 10.34 17.66 -5.70
CA GLU A 530 11.52 18.47 -6.06
C GLU A 530 12.67 18.48 -5.04
N LEU A 531 13.15 17.31 -4.64
CA LEU A 531 14.10 17.15 -3.54
C LEU A 531 15.30 16.26 -3.91
N TYR A 532 16.51 16.64 -3.50
CA TYR A 532 17.63 15.68 -3.59
C TYR A 532 17.42 14.52 -2.62
N SER A 533 17.03 14.80 -1.38
CA SER A 533 16.68 13.77 -0.43
C SER A 533 15.61 14.18 0.56
N PHE A 534 14.71 13.24 0.87
CA PHE A 534 13.70 13.46 1.89
C PHE A 534 14.25 13.21 3.31
N ILE A 535 14.61 11.98 3.67
CA ILE A 535 15.30 11.70 4.95
C ILE A 535 16.73 11.23 4.69
N THR A 536 17.72 11.98 5.17
CA THR A 536 19.13 11.56 5.11
C THR A 536 19.80 11.64 6.47
N VAL A 537 20.36 10.51 6.91
CA VAL A 537 21.22 10.41 8.11
C VAL A 537 22.43 9.55 7.76
N ILE A 538 23.64 10.10 7.89
CA ILE A 538 24.91 9.41 7.61
C ILE A 538 25.82 9.58 8.81
N THR A 539 25.76 8.62 9.72
CA THR A 539 26.50 8.58 11.00
C THR A 539 26.95 7.14 11.30
N PRO A 540 27.80 6.52 10.46
CA PRO A 540 28.18 5.11 10.58
C PRO A 540 28.92 4.76 11.88
N GLU A 541 29.47 5.75 12.57
CA GLU A 541 30.20 5.58 13.83
C GLU A 541 29.29 5.62 15.06
N GLU A 542 28.06 6.16 14.93
CA GLU A 542 27.16 6.38 16.05
C GLU A 542 26.04 5.33 16.12
N LYS A 543 25.89 4.70 17.28
CA LYS A 543 24.77 3.81 17.55
C LYS A 543 23.51 4.63 17.77
N THR A 544 22.50 4.36 16.95
CA THR A 544 21.22 5.05 17.00
C THR A 544 20.07 4.07 17.23
N SER A 545 18.98 4.53 17.83
CA SER A 545 17.72 3.80 17.83
C SER A 545 16.62 4.77 17.45
N ALA A 546 15.85 4.42 16.42
CA ALA A 546 14.82 5.28 15.87
C ALA A 546 13.69 4.42 15.30
N ILE A 547 12.49 4.98 15.25
CA ILE A 547 11.34 4.37 14.59
C ILE A 547 10.89 5.30 13.48
N ILE A 548 10.85 4.80 12.25
CA ILE A 548 10.48 5.57 11.08
C ILE A 548 9.39 4.81 10.36
N THR A 549 8.23 5.43 10.22
CA THR A 549 7.06 4.87 9.55
C THR A 549 6.64 5.81 8.43
N VAL A 550 6.58 5.28 7.22
CA VAL A 550 6.11 5.99 6.03
C VAL A 550 4.98 5.17 5.44
N ALA A 551 3.79 5.75 5.36
CA ALA A 551 2.60 5.07 4.87
C ALA A 551 1.91 5.93 3.82
N ASP A 552 1.44 5.26 2.77
CA ASP A 552 0.46 5.80 1.83
C ASP A 552 0.85 7.15 1.19
N SER A 553 2.16 7.38 1.13
CA SER A 553 2.75 8.64 0.72
C SER A 553 3.37 8.53 -0.66
N VAL A 554 3.60 9.70 -1.24
CA VAL A 554 3.93 9.85 -2.63
C VAL A 554 5.15 10.76 -2.75
N PHE A 555 6.14 10.32 -3.51
CA PHE A 555 7.42 10.97 -3.65
C PHE A 555 7.73 11.15 -5.15
N TYR A 556 7.73 12.40 -5.60
CA TYR A 556 8.01 12.80 -6.98
C TYR A 556 9.31 13.56 -7.09
N ASP A 557 9.95 13.44 -8.24
CA ASP A 557 11.11 14.22 -8.60
C ASP A 557 12.11 14.29 -7.45
N LEU A 558 12.45 13.11 -6.91
CA LEU A 558 13.45 12.98 -5.88
C LEU A 558 14.58 12.03 -6.25
N GLN A 559 15.78 12.29 -5.74
CA GLN A 559 16.88 11.35 -5.88
C GLN A 559 16.91 10.31 -4.76
N ASP A 560 16.82 10.71 -3.50
CA ASP A 560 16.91 9.80 -2.35
C ASP A 560 15.67 9.93 -1.45
N GLY A 561 14.82 8.91 -1.39
CA GLY A 561 13.70 8.85 -0.46
C GLY A 561 14.18 8.83 0.99
N LEU A 562 14.52 7.65 1.49
CA LEU A 562 15.05 7.47 2.84
C LEU A 562 16.44 6.86 2.77
N LYS A 563 17.48 7.58 3.21
CA LYS A 563 18.88 7.14 3.21
C LYS A 563 19.48 7.24 4.61
N ILE A 564 19.47 6.12 5.33
CA ILE A 564 19.82 6.05 6.74
C ILE A 564 21.00 5.09 6.94
N ILE A 565 22.19 5.65 6.95
CA ILE A 565 23.45 4.92 7.12
C ILE A 565 23.98 5.20 8.54
N VAL A 566 23.73 4.28 9.45
CA VAL A 566 24.18 4.35 10.85
C VAL A 566 25.04 3.14 11.19
N HIS A 567 25.58 3.10 12.41
CA HIS A 567 26.33 1.95 12.88
C HIS A 567 25.51 0.64 12.77
N HIS A 568 26.10 -0.44 12.27
CA HIS A 568 25.41 -1.73 12.03
C HIS A 568 24.71 -2.32 13.29
N GLU A 569 25.25 -2.08 14.47
CA GLU A 569 24.61 -2.47 15.75
C GLU A 569 23.45 -1.55 16.21
N SER A 570 23.04 -0.58 15.39
CA SER A 570 21.90 0.30 15.67
C SER A 570 20.58 -0.48 15.75
N ASN A 571 19.65 0.03 16.55
CA ASN A 571 18.32 -0.56 16.71
C ASN A 571 17.28 0.34 16.02
N LEU A 572 17.38 0.43 14.69
CA LEU A 572 16.40 1.11 13.85
C LEU A 572 15.21 0.19 13.57
N VAL A 573 14.03 0.78 13.47
CA VAL A 573 12.82 0.13 12.95
C VAL A 573 12.31 0.98 11.80
N GLY A 574 12.46 0.48 10.58
CA GLY A 574 11.94 1.09 9.37
C GLY A 574 10.66 0.39 8.91
N THR A 575 9.61 1.15 8.61
CA THR A 575 8.40 0.61 7.99
C THR A 575 7.99 1.52 6.85
N MET A 576 7.84 0.95 5.65
CA MET A 576 7.37 1.65 4.48
C MET A 576 6.26 0.86 3.81
N THR A 577 5.06 1.44 3.73
CA THR A 577 3.88 0.73 3.24
C THR A 577 3.09 1.56 2.25
N GLY A 578 2.69 0.95 1.14
CA GLY A 578 1.77 1.59 0.21
C GLY A 578 2.35 2.82 -0.48
N CYS A 579 3.67 3.04 -0.49
CA CYS A 579 4.26 4.30 -0.99
C CYS A 579 4.55 4.25 -2.48
N GLN A 580 4.56 5.42 -3.13
CA GLN A 580 4.95 5.57 -4.54
C GLN A 580 6.19 6.47 -4.64
N PHE A 581 7.20 6.05 -5.41
CA PHE A 581 8.41 6.82 -5.68
C PHE A 581 8.61 7.00 -7.18
N ASP A 582 8.95 8.22 -7.61
CA ASP A 582 9.53 8.51 -8.92
C ASP A 582 10.94 9.05 -8.73
N LEU A 583 11.93 8.18 -8.93
CA LEU A 583 13.33 8.50 -8.70
C LEU A 583 13.93 9.20 -9.91
N ILE A 584 14.49 10.39 -9.71
CA ILE A 584 15.23 11.17 -10.71
C ILE A 584 16.69 11.39 -10.26
N LYS A 585 17.56 11.78 -11.20
CA LYS A 585 18.99 11.98 -10.91
C LYS A 585 19.34 13.47 -10.88
N TYR A 586 19.54 14.01 -9.68
CA TYR A 586 20.04 15.38 -9.51
C TYR A 586 21.58 15.43 -9.43
N ASP A 587 22.18 14.59 -8.61
CA ASP A 587 23.63 14.37 -8.51
C ASP A 587 24.05 13.24 -9.44
N GLN A 588 24.85 13.56 -10.47
CA GLN A 588 25.28 12.61 -11.49
C GLN A 588 26.28 11.57 -10.95
N ASP A 589 26.96 11.87 -9.85
CA ASP A 589 28.00 11.01 -9.29
C ASP A 589 27.45 9.99 -8.28
N CYS A 590 26.22 10.19 -7.81
CA CYS A 590 25.57 9.32 -6.85
C CYS A 590 24.36 8.59 -7.47
N PRO A 591 24.14 7.31 -7.15
CA PRO A 591 22.88 6.64 -7.49
C PRO A 591 21.71 7.24 -6.70
N SER A 592 20.50 7.04 -7.20
CA SER A 592 19.26 7.33 -6.48
C SER A 592 18.83 6.13 -5.63
N HIS A 593 18.16 6.39 -4.51
CA HIS A 593 17.66 5.35 -3.61
C HIS A 593 16.22 5.64 -3.17
N ALA A 594 15.28 4.73 -3.38
CA ALA A 594 13.96 4.88 -2.74
C ALA A 594 14.07 4.64 -1.22
N PHE A 595 14.70 3.55 -0.81
CA PHE A 595 14.94 3.24 0.60
C PHE A 595 16.30 2.57 0.83
N SER A 596 17.10 3.13 1.73
CA SER A 596 18.41 2.64 2.14
C SER A 596 18.55 2.69 3.65
N MET A 597 18.92 1.57 4.27
CA MET A 597 19.07 1.48 5.72
C MET A 597 20.18 0.53 6.15
N THR A 598 20.94 0.93 7.17
CA THR A 598 21.95 0.10 7.84
C THR A 598 21.59 -0.16 9.30
N GLY A 599 21.62 -1.41 9.75
CA GLY A 599 21.33 -1.80 11.14
C GLY A 599 19.84 -1.78 11.52
N GLY A 600 19.42 -2.66 12.44
CA GLY A 600 18.05 -2.75 12.92
C GLY A 600 17.15 -3.74 12.17
N THR A 601 15.89 -3.39 11.94
CA THR A 601 14.88 -4.22 11.27
C THR A 601 14.02 -3.39 10.33
N THR A 602 13.59 -3.94 9.19
CA THR A 602 12.72 -3.23 8.24
C THR A 602 11.56 -4.07 7.72
N GLN A 603 10.44 -3.41 7.41
CA GLN A 603 9.30 -3.96 6.70
C GLN A 603 8.91 -3.03 5.54
N LEU A 604 8.94 -3.56 4.31
CA LEU A 604 8.65 -2.85 3.06
C LEU A 604 7.50 -3.55 2.33
N LEU A 605 6.29 -3.00 2.38
CA LEU A 605 5.06 -3.66 1.93
C LEU A 605 4.32 -2.82 0.87
N GLY A 606 3.98 -3.39 -0.29
CA GLY A 606 3.04 -2.70 -1.18
C GLY A 606 3.56 -1.39 -1.77
N ASN A 607 4.87 -1.25 -2.00
CA ASN A 607 5.42 0.00 -2.55
C ASN A 607 5.62 -0.12 -4.06
N MET A 608 5.41 1.00 -4.76
CA MET A 608 5.72 1.15 -6.18
C MET A 608 6.89 2.13 -6.34
N ILE A 609 7.95 1.69 -7.02
CA ILE A 609 9.14 2.48 -7.27
C ILE A 609 9.36 2.54 -8.77
N TYR A 610 9.24 3.73 -9.31
CA TYR A 610 9.57 4.07 -10.68
C TYR A 610 10.98 4.65 -10.73
N CYS A 611 11.84 4.04 -11.53
CA CYS A 611 13.21 4.47 -11.75
C CYS A 611 13.29 5.17 -13.11
N SER A 612 13.22 6.50 -13.15
CA SER A 612 13.22 7.28 -14.40
C SER A 612 14.61 7.34 -15.09
N HIS A 613 15.67 6.92 -14.40
CA HIS A 613 17.04 6.95 -14.91
C HIS A 613 17.81 5.64 -14.68
N LEU A 614 18.98 5.57 -15.32
CA LEU A 614 19.79 4.37 -15.46
C LEU A 614 20.48 3.87 -14.19
N ASP A 615 20.57 4.69 -13.15
CA ASP A 615 21.46 4.46 -12.00
C ASP A 615 20.69 4.57 -10.68
N SER A 616 19.62 3.78 -10.61
CA SER A 616 18.64 3.82 -9.54
C SER A 616 18.65 2.54 -8.74
N ILE A 617 18.48 2.66 -7.42
CA ILE A 617 18.38 1.52 -6.51
C ILE A 617 17.03 1.59 -5.80
N GLY A 618 16.22 0.54 -5.95
CA GLY A 618 14.94 0.47 -5.22
C GLY A 618 15.19 0.37 -3.72
N PHE A 619 15.69 -0.77 -3.27
CA PHE A 619 16.00 -1.02 -1.86
C PHE A 619 17.48 -1.37 -1.64
N SER A 620 18.11 -0.73 -0.66
CA SER A 620 19.52 -0.96 -0.29
C SER A 620 19.64 -1.21 1.22
N LEU A 621 19.74 -2.47 1.62
CA LEU A 621 19.59 -2.88 3.01
C LEU A 621 20.82 -3.62 3.52
N HIS A 622 21.40 -3.12 4.60
CA HIS A 622 22.71 -3.56 5.08
C HIS A 622 22.71 -3.88 6.57
N SER A 623 23.31 -5.01 6.93
CA SER A 623 23.53 -5.41 8.32
C SER A 623 22.25 -5.41 9.19
N LEU A 624 21.09 -5.74 8.61
CA LEU A 624 19.81 -5.80 9.33
C LEU A 624 19.62 -7.18 9.98
N LYS A 625 19.02 -7.17 11.17
CA LYS A 625 18.64 -8.38 11.91
C LYS A 625 17.46 -9.10 11.25
N ARG A 626 16.55 -8.32 10.66
CA ARG A 626 15.34 -8.80 9.98
C ARG A 626 14.93 -7.87 8.85
N VAL A 627 14.62 -8.44 7.71
CA VAL A 627 14.13 -7.77 6.50
C VAL A 627 12.91 -8.51 6.00
N ASP A 628 11.77 -7.81 5.95
CA ASP A 628 10.56 -8.29 5.31
C ASP A 628 10.21 -7.38 4.13
N ILE A 629 10.26 -7.90 2.91
CA ILE A 629 9.89 -7.18 1.68
C ILE A 629 8.76 -7.94 1.03
N ASP A 630 7.59 -7.32 0.86
CA ASP A 630 6.41 -8.02 0.37
C ASP A 630 5.62 -7.17 -0.62
N MET A 631 5.27 -7.74 -1.77
CA MET A 631 4.36 -7.12 -2.74
C MET A 631 4.81 -5.73 -3.19
N ASN A 632 6.08 -5.59 -3.55
CA ASN A 632 6.60 -4.34 -4.12
C ASN A 632 6.76 -4.46 -5.64
N LEU A 633 6.56 -3.35 -6.35
CA LEU A 633 6.87 -3.20 -7.77
C LEU A 633 8.02 -2.22 -7.92
N ILE A 634 9.12 -2.65 -8.53
CA ILE A 634 10.28 -1.80 -8.82
C ILE A 634 10.53 -1.87 -10.32
N GLU A 635 10.30 -0.78 -11.03
CA GLU A 635 10.40 -0.79 -12.48
C GLU A 635 11.14 0.42 -13.05
N THR A 636 11.79 0.19 -14.18
CA THR A 636 12.23 1.25 -15.09
C THR A 636 11.32 1.23 -16.30
N GLY A 637 10.87 2.39 -16.78
CA GLY A 637 10.06 2.48 -18.00
C GLY A 637 10.74 1.90 -19.24
N ALA A 638 9.96 1.55 -20.26
CA ALA A 638 10.49 1.01 -21.52
C ALA A 638 11.17 2.09 -22.39
N GLU A 639 10.80 3.36 -22.15
CA GLU A 639 11.35 4.55 -22.78
C GLU A 639 12.76 4.90 -22.31
N VAL A 640 13.18 4.40 -21.14
CA VAL A 640 14.54 4.60 -20.63
C VAL A 640 15.52 3.77 -21.48
N PRO A 641 16.70 4.29 -21.86
CA PRO A 641 17.71 3.57 -22.65
C PRO A 641 18.43 2.51 -21.80
N ARG A 642 17.68 1.47 -21.41
CA ARG A 642 18.06 0.41 -20.50
C ARG A 642 19.34 -0.31 -20.88
N ALA A 643 19.75 -0.33 -22.15
CA ALA A 643 21.05 -0.86 -22.57
C ALA A 643 22.23 -0.41 -21.68
N LEU A 644 22.20 0.84 -21.20
CA LEU A 644 23.23 1.43 -20.34
C LEU A 644 22.88 1.43 -18.84
N ALA A 645 21.78 0.78 -18.45
CA ALA A 645 21.33 0.78 -17.06
C ALA A 645 22.35 0.10 -16.14
N LEU A 646 22.60 0.74 -15.01
CA LEU A 646 23.38 0.28 -13.87
C LEU A 646 22.49 -0.06 -12.66
N GLY A 647 21.22 0.33 -12.71
CA GLY A 647 20.27 0.24 -11.61
C GLY A 647 20.02 -1.18 -11.10
N GLN A 648 19.63 -1.24 -9.83
CA GLN A 648 19.45 -2.47 -9.07
C GLN A 648 18.11 -2.43 -8.33
N GLY A 649 17.35 -3.53 -8.34
CA GLY A 649 16.06 -3.53 -7.66
C GLY A 649 16.20 -3.62 -6.15
N VAL A 650 16.73 -4.74 -5.66
CA VAL A 650 16.95 -4.97 -4.22
C VAL A 650 18.40 -5.38 -3.99
N VAL A 651 19.08 -4.66 -3.10
CA VAL A 651 20.47 -4.91 -2.69
C VAL A 651 20.50 -5.25 -1.21
N LEU A 652 21.01 -6.43 -0.89
CA LEU A 652 21.14 -6.95 0.47
C LEU A 652 22.61 -7.25 0.76
N SER A 653 23.17 -6.63 1.80
CA SER A 653 24.46 -7.03 2.35
C SER A 653 24.33 -7.40 3.82
N GLU A 654 24.87 -8.56 4.21
CA GLU A 654 25.10 -8.91 5.63
C GLU A 654 23.81 -8.96 6.49
N ASN A 655 22.67 -9.33 5.90
CA ASN A 655 21.39 -9.39 6.60
C ASN A 655 21.12 -10.78 7.18
N LEU A 656 20.79 -10.87 8.47
CA LEU A 656 20.66 -12.15 9.18
C LEU A 656 19.42 -12.95 8.76
N ASN A 657 18.25 -12.31 8.72
CA ASN A 657 16.98 -12.96 8.35
C ASN A 657 16.26 -12.12 7.31
N VAL A 658 16.10 -12.66 6.11
CA VAL A 658 15.47 -11.98 4.98
C VAL A 658 14.33 -12.82 4.44
N ASN A 659 13.16 -12.21 4.34
CA ASN A 659 12.02 -12.76 3.64
C ASN A 659 11.55 -11.75 2.57
N ILE A 660 11.65 -12.15 1.31
CA ILE A 660 11.11 -11.41 0.18
C ILE A 660 9.98 -12.23 -0.42
N SER A 661 8.79 -11.67 -0.50
CA SER A 661 7.65 -12.31 -1.16
C SER A 661 6.98 -11.41 -2.20
N SER A 662 6.45 -12.04 -3.25
CA SER A 662 5.56 -11.42 -4.25
C SER A 662 6.08 -10.10 -4.82
N THR A 663 7.40 -9.92 -4.88
CA THR A 663 8.04 -8.68 -5.29
C THR A 663 8.45 -8.78 -6.75
N GLU A 664 8.04 -7.79 -7.55
CA GLU A 664 8.26 -7.73 -8.99
C GLU A 664 9.27 -6.64 -9.35
N ILE A 665 10.27 -7.01 -10.15
CA ILE A 665 11.33 -6.12 -10.60
C ILE A 665 11.42 -6.16 -12.13
N ILE A 666 11.36 -5.00 -12.79
CA ILE A 666 11.27 -4.91 -14.24
C ILE A 666 12.30 -3.91 -14.80
N GLY A 667 13.09 -4.35 -15.78
CA GLY A 667 13.89 -3.44 -16.61
C GLY A 667 15.18 -2.90 -15.99
N LEU A 668 15.57 -3.39 -14.80
CA LEU A 668 16.81 -3.00 -14.12
C LEU A 668 17.98 -3.91 -14.53
N ARG A 669 19.22 -3.47 -14.31
CA ARG A 669 20.39 -4.30 -14.63
C ARG A 669 20.41 -5.56 -13.79
N ILE A 670 20.25 -5.40 -12.48
CA ILE A 670 20.19 -6.52 -11.53
C ILE A 670 18.85 -6.44 -10.79
N GLY A 671 18.08 -7.53 -10.81
CA GLY A 671 16.85 -7.62 -10.03
C GLY A 671 17.15 -7.64 -8.54
N PHE A 672 17.74 -8.74 -8.08
CA PHE A 672 18.13 -8.96 -6.69
C PHE A 672 19.66 -9.13 -6.60
N GLN A 673 20.31 -8.44 -5.67
CA GLN A 673 21.72 -8.63 -5.34
C GLN A 673 21.85 -8.98 -3.87
N ILE A 674 22.53 -10.09 -3.57
CA ILE A 674 22.73 -10.58 -2.20
C ILE A 674 24.21 -10.84 -1.99
N SER A 675 24.76 -10.31 -0.91
CA SER A 675 26.12 -10.59 -0.44
C SER A 675 26.13 -10.84 1.06
N ASN A 676 27.01 -11.75 1.50
CA ASN A 676 27.33 -11.91 2.91
C ASN A 676 28.85 -11.92 3.11
N GLN A 677 29.32 -11.04 3.99
CA GLN A 677 30.72 -11.05 4.45
C GLN A 677 30.83 -11.43 5.93
N PHE A 678 29.70 -11.58 6.63
CA PHE A 678 29.70 -11.98 8.01
C PHE A 678 29.97 -13.48 8.15
N LYS A 679 30.59 -13.83 9.28
CA LYS A 679 30.75 -15.23 9.69
C LYS A 679 29.44 -15.82 10.22
N GLU A 680 28.50 -14.97 10.62
CA GLU A 680 27.18 -15.39 11.06
C GLU A 680 26.37 -15.92 9.89
N MET A 681 25.54 -16.93 10.19
CA MET A 681 24.69 -17.57 9.20
C MET A 681 23.53 -16.65 8.82
N ASN A 682 23.44 -16.30 7.54
CA ASN A 682 22.34 -15.52 6.99
C ASN A 682 21.30 -16.44 6.34
N HIS A 683 20.03 -16.23 6.65
CA HIS A 683 18.92 -16.94 6.02
C HIS A 683 18.13 -15.98 5.13
N CYS A 684 18.03 -16.31 3.84
CA CYS A 684 17.30 -15.53 2.86
C CYS A 684 16.31 -16.40 2.09
N ILE A 685 15.05 -15.98 2.06
CA ILE A 685 13.97 -16.66 1.34
C ILE A 685 13.36 -15.68 0.35
N LEU A 686 13.34 -16.08 -0.92
CA LEU A 686 12.60 -15.41 -2.00
C LEU A 686 11.42 -16.32 -2.37
N ARG A 687 10.20 -15.82 -2.25
CA ARG A 687 8.97 -16.57 -2.53
C ARG A 687 8.10 -15.81 -3.53
N ASP A 688 7.66 -16.46 -4.60
CA ASP A 688 6.73 -15.87 -5.58
C ASP A 688 7.23 -14.52 -6.17
N CYS A 689 8.54 -14.26 -6.10
CA CYS A 689 9.15 -13.04 -6.65
C CYS A 689 9.36 -13.18 -8.16
N SER A 690 9.32 -12.05 -8.87
CA SER A 690 9.64 -12.02 -10.30
C SER A 690 10.69 -10.98 -10.67
N ALA A 691 11.60 -11.36 -11.57
CA ALA A 691 12.52 -10.42 -12.22
C ALA A 691 12.38 -10.56 -13.75
N LYS A 692 12.01 -9.47 -14.40
CA LYS A 692 11.67 -9.42 -15.83
C LYS A 692 12.54 -8.40 -16.54
N GLN A 693 12.95 -8.70 -17.78
CA GLN A 693 13.70 -7.75 -18.63
C GLN A 693 14.98 -7.21 -17.97
N CYS A 694 15.61 -8.03 -17.13
CA CYS A 694 16.83 -7.67 -16.40
C CYS A 694 18.08 -8.20 -17.12
N SER A 695 19.26 -7.62 -16.85
CA SER A 695 20.48 -8.33 -17.26
C SER A 695 20.64 -9.63 -16.49
N LEU A 696 20.46 -9.52 -15.18
CA LEU A 696 20.60 -10.62 -14.23
C LEU A 696 19.45 -10.56 -13.23
N GLY A 697 18.65 -11.61 -13.16
CA GLY A 697 17.53 -11.69 -12.22
C GLY A 697 17.98 -11.65 -10.77
N LEU A 698 18.93 -12.51 -10.39
CA LEU A 698 19.48 -12.62 -9.04
C LEU A 698 21.00 -12.86 -9.07
N PHE A 699 21.73 -12.01 -8.37
CA PHE A 699 23.17 -12.11 -8.17
C PHE A 699 23.50 -12.45 -6.72
N VAL A 700 24.16 -13.58 -6.50
CA VAL A 700 24.80 -13.93 -5.22
C VAL A 700 26.28 -13.66 -5.35
N LYS A 701 26.71 -12.52 -4.79
CA LYS A 701 28.06 -11.96 -4.97
C LYS A 701 29.02 -12.55 -3.94
N CYS A 702 30.18 -12.98 -4.40
CA CYS A 702 31.28 -13.43 -3.55
C CYS A 702 31.79 -12.28 -2.65
N ALA A 703 32.02 -12.56 -1.37
CA ALA A 703 32.80 -11.69 -0.51
C ALA A 703 34.21 -11.54 -1.09
N GLU A 704 34.82 -10.35 -0.99
CA GLU A 704 36.19 -10.18 -1.49
C GLU A 704 37.11 -11.22 -0.83
N PRO A 705 38.03 -11.85 -1.58
CA PRO A 705 38.86 -12.94 -1.09
C PRO A 705 39.94 -12.42 -0.14
N GLU A 706 39.56 -11.96 1.05
CA GLU A 706 40.50 -11.71 2.14
C GLU A 706 40.95 -13.05 2.75
N SER A 707 41.85 -13.73 2.05
CA SER A 707 42.80 -14.75 2.54
C SER A 707 42.29 -15.97 3.33
N THR A 708 41.00 -16.15 3.54
CA THR A 708 40.48 -17.18 4.44
C THR A 708 39.89 -18.35 3.66
N SER A 709 40.60 -19.46 3.73
CA SER A 709 40.23 -20.80 3.26
C SER A 709 39.07 -21.43 4.03
N SER A 710 38.14 -20.64 4.59
CA SER A 710 37.01 -21.18 5.34
C SER A 710 35.97 -21.70 4.35
N SER A 711 35.82 -23.03 4.32
CA SER A 711 34.75 -23.75 3.63
C SER A 711 33.41 -23.70 4.36
N GLU A 712 33.32 -22.91 5.43
CA GLU A 712 32.10 -22.82 6.24
C GLU A 712 31.03 -22.04 5.46
N ILE A 713 29.85 -22.64 5.35
CA ILE A 713 28.67 -22.01 4.77
C ILE A 713 28.20 -20.94 5.75
N ASN A 714 28.08 -19.70 5.28
CA ASN A 714 27.56 -18.57 6.06
C ASN A 714 26.28 -17.97 5.47
N GLN A 715 25.77 -18.50 4.35
CA GLN A 715 24.55 -18.02 3.73
C GLN A 715 23.68 -19.18 3.24
N GLU A 716 22.40 -19.17 3.60
CA GLU A 716 21.35 -20.03 3.05
C GLU A 716 20.36 -19.20 2.27
N LEU A 717 20.19 -19.55 0.99
CA LEU A 717 19.29 -18.86 0.07
C LEU A 717 18.30 -19.85 -0.53
N THR A 718 17.01 -19.62 -0.32
CA THR A 718 15.93 -20.43 -0.89
C THR A 718 15.10 -19.59 -1.85
N LEU A 719 14.98 -20.05 -3.09
CA LEU A 719 14.06 -19.55 -4.10
C LEU A 719 12.90 -20.53 -4.21
N PHE A 720 11.68 -20.05 -3.99
CA PHE A 720 10.48 -20.86 -4.05
C PHE A 720 9.44 -20.20 -4.95
N GLN A 721 9.04 -20.88 -6.02
CA GLN A 721 8.03 -20.38 -6.97
C GLN A 721 8.38 -19.02 -7.61
N CYS A 722 9.67 -18.72 -7.75
CA CYS A 722 10.12 -17.48 -8.40
C CYS A 722 9.96 -17.55 -9.92
N HIS A 723 9.79 -16.40 -10.56
CA HIS A 723 9.59 -16.28 -11.99
C HIS A 723 10.60 -15.33 -12.63
N PHE A 724 11.39 -15.83 -13.57
CA PHE A 724 12.36 -15.04 -14.31
C PHE A 724 11.99 -15.06 -15.80
N ASP A 725 11.91 -13.88 -16.42
CA ASP A 725 11.47 -13.72 -17.81
C ASP A 725 12.34 -12.71 -18.57
N SER A 726 12.70 -13.02 -19.82
CA SER A 726 13.54 -12.17 -20.68
C SER A 726 14.77 -11.63 -19.95
N CYS A 727 15.68 -12.51 -19.54
CA CYS A 727 16.94 -12.12 -18.88
C CYS A 727 18.14 -12.72 -19.64
N TYR A 728 19.33 -12.13 -19.51
CA TYR A 728 20.54 -12.84 -19.97
C TYR A 728 20.86 -14.02 -19.03
N TYR A 729 20.66 -13.80 -17.74
CA TYR A 729 20.90 -14.76 -16.66
C TYR A 729 19.77 -14.65 -15.62
N ALA A 730 19.24 -15.77 -15.15
CA ALA A 730 18.22 -15.75 -14.08
C ALA A 730 18.89 -15.69 -12.71
N LEU A 731 19.81 -16.61 -12.45
CA LEU A 731 20.59 -16.72 -11.21
C LEU A 731 22.07 -16.83 -11.55
N MET A 732 22.89 -16.00 -10.92
CA MET A 732 24.34 -16.11 -10.92
C MET A 732 24.85 -16.20 -9.48
N CYS A 733 25.49 -17.31 -9.13
CA CYS A 733 26.12 -17.51 -7.83
C CYS A 733 27.63 -17.59 -7.98
N ASP A 734 28.31 -16.55 -7.53
CA ASP A 734 29.76 -16.47 -7.47
C ASP A 734 30.30 -16.78 -6.06
N ASP A 735 29.46 -16.64 -5.03
CA ASP A 735 29.84 -16.95 -3.66
C ASP A 735 30.00 -18.48 -3.43
N LEU A 736 31.10 -18.86 -2.79
CA LEU A 736 31.44 -20.24 -2.45
C LEU A 736 30.90 -20.66 -1.07
N GLN A 737 30.51 -19.70 -0.23
CA GLN A 737 30.01 -19.92 1.13
C GLN A 737 28.46 -19.93 1.19
N SER A 738 27.81 -19.85 0.04
CA SER A 738 26.36 -19.86 -0.09
C SER A 738 25.80 -21.25 -0.39
N LYS A 739 24.86 -21.71 0.42
CA LYS A 739 23.97 -22.84 0.11
C LYS A 739 22.71 -22.32 -0.57
N ILE A 740 22.41 -22.84 -1.75
CA ILE A 740 21.32 -22.33 -2.59
C ILE A 740 20.34 -23.46 -2.93
N GLU A 741 19.06 -23.21 -2.67
CA GLU A 741 17.96 -24.08 -3.08
C GLU A 741 17.02 -23.36 -4.05
N VAL A 742 16.75 -23.97 -5.20
CA VAL A 742 15.84 -23.43 -6.23
C VAL A 742 14.70 -24.42 -6.48
N ILE A 743 13.49 -24.04 -6.09
CA ILE A 743 12.34 -24.95 -5.99
C ILE A 743 11.16 -24.38 -6.79
N ASN A 744 10.60 -25.19 -7.69
CA ASN A 744 9.39 -24.87 -8.45
C ASN A 744 9.43 -23.51 -9.15
N SER A 745 10.62 -23.03 -9.50
CA SER A 745 10.81 -21.73 -10.15
C SER A 745 10.70 -21.87 -11.66
N SER A 746 10.39 -20.78 -12.35
CA SER A 746 10.19 -20.76 -13.79
C SER A 746 11.15 -19.80 -14.48
N PHE A 747 11.71 -20.25 -15.60
CA PHE A 747 12.72 -19.55 -16.39
C PHE A 747 12.24 -19.48 -17.83
N TYR A 748 11.76 -18.31 -18.24
CA TYR A 748 11.23 -18.06 -19.58
C TYR A 748 12.18 -17.20 -20.38
N ASP A 749 12.52 -17.66 -21.57
CA ASP A 749 13.28 -16.84 -22.52
C ASP A 749 14.64 -16.43 -21.92
N ILE A 750 15.38 -17.37 -21.32
CA ILE A 750 16.69 -17.11 -20.70
C ILE A 750 17.77 -17.98 -21.35
N PRO A 751 18.80 -17.41 -22.02
CA PRO A 751 19.84 -18.16 -22.70
C PRO A 751 20.67 -19.04 -21.77
N LYS A 752 20.90 -18.54 -20.55
CA LYS A 752 21.67 -19.18 -19.48
C LYS A 752 20.95 -18.97 -18.13
N PRO A 753 19.89 -19.74 -17.84
CA PRO A 753 19.08 -19.63 -16.64
C PRO A 753 19.92 -19.60 -15.36
N LEU A 754 20.72 -20.63 -15.12
CA LEU A 754 21.51 -20.74 -13.88
C LEU A 754 23.00 -20.81 -14.19
N LEU A 755 23.76 -19.96 -13.50
CA LEU A 755 25.23 -19.89 -13.50
C LEU A 755 25.74 -20.08 -12.08
N ILE A 756 26.26 -21.27 -11.78
CA ILE A 756 26.74 -21.61 -10.44
C ILE A 756 28.25 -21.81 -10.48
N ALA A 757 28.99 -21.16 -9.59
CA ALA A 757 30.42 -21.39 -9.45
C ALA A 757 30.68 -22.89 -9.25
N LYS A 758 31.61 -23.47 -10.03
CA LYS A 758 31.86 -24.92 -10.04
C LYS A 758 32.18 -25.50 -8.66
N LEU A 759 32.86 -24.71 -7.83
CA LEU A 759 33.21 -25.09 -6.47
C LEU A 759 32.01 -25.08 -5.52
N ASN A 760 30.98 -24.27 -5.82
CA ASN A 760 29.77 -24.19 -5.00
C ASN A 760 28.70 -25.23 -5.38
N MET A 761 28.96 -26.09 -6.39
CA MET A 761 28.00 -27.08 -6.85
C MET A 761 27.56 -28.09 -5.78
N LEU A 762 28.40 -28.32 -4.76
CA LEU A 762 28.07 -29.21 -3.64
C LEU A 762 27.01 -28.61 -2.70
N ASN A 763 26.87 -27.29 -2.65
CA ASN A 763 25.90 -26.58 -1.81
C ASN A 763 24.68 -26.09 -2.61
N PHE A 764 24.61 -26.44 -3.89
CA PHE A 764 23.51 -26.11 -4.77
C PHE A 764 22.49 -27.26 -4.83
N ASN A 765 21.20 -26.92 -4.86
CA ASN A 765 20.10 -27.85 -5.03
C ASN A 765 19.01 -27.22 -5.90
N ALA A 766 18.50 -27.96 -6.88
CA ALA A 766 17.42 -27.52 -7.74
C ALA A 766 16.39 -28.64 -7.93
N ARG A 767 15.10 -28.31 -7.86
CA ARG A 767 14.01 -29.28 -8.08
C ARG A 767 12.74 -28.64 -8.62
N GLY A 768 12.11 -29.34 -9.56
CA GLY A 768 10.76 -29.01 -10.04
C GLY A 768 10.71 -27.72 -10.85
N ASN A 769 11.83 -27.24 -11.38
CA ASN A 769 11.89 -25.99 -12.12
C ASN A 769 11.44 -26.15 -13.57
N GLU A 770 10.86 -25.09 -14.11
CA GLU A 770 10.38 -25.02 -15.48
C GLU A 770 11.32 -24.15 -16.33
N TYR A 771 11.69 -24.65 -17.51
CA TYR A 771 12.53 -23.94 -18.48
C TYR A 771 11.79 -23.93 -19.82
N LYS A 772 11.39 -22.75 -20.30
CA LYS A 772 10.66 -22.63 -21.56
C LYS A 772 11.18 -21.47 -22.40
N LEU A 773 11.15 -21.68 -23.71
CA LEU A 773 11.31 -20.61 -24.70
C LEU A 773 9.91 -20.35 -25.25
N SER A 774 9.35 -19.18 -24.96
CA SER A 774 7.99 -18.81 -25.33
C SER A 774 7.93 -18.07 -26.66
N ARG A 775 9.05 -17.48 -27.09
CA ARG A 775 9.16 -16.63 -28.27
C ARG A 775 10.04 -17.23 -29.36
N ASP A 776 9.84 -16.75 -30.58
CA ASP A 776 10.80 -16.92 -31.67
C ASP A 776 11.78 -15.74 -31.66
N PHE A 777 13.09 -16.04 -31.60
CA PHE A 777 14.16 -15.04 -31.43
C PHE A 777 14.80 -14.63 -32.76
N HIS A 778 14.08 -14.76 -33.86
CA HIS A 778 14.59 -14.41 -35.16
C HIS A 778 14.87 -12.90 -35.26
N VAL A 779 16.12 -12.54 -35.58
CA VAL A 779 16.52 -11.17 -35.95
C VAL A 779 16.72 -11.12 -37.47
N GLU A 780 15.95 -10.29 -38.18
CA GLU A 780 16.07 -10.09 -39.63
C GLU A 780 17.48 -9.62 -40.01
N GLY A 781 18.06 -10.18 -41.08
CA GLY A 781 19.42 -9.86 -41.56
C GLY A 781 20.56 -10.65 -40.91
N PHE A 782 20.27 -11.55 -39.96
CA PHE A 782 21.24 -12.45 -39.31
C PHE A 782 20.98 -13.94 -39.65
N VAL A 783 20.44 -14.22 -40.83
CA VAL A 783 20.39 -15.59 -41.35
C VAL A 783 21.81 -15.94 -41.83
N LYS A 784 22.44 -16.94 -41.21
CA LYS A 784 23.62 -17.56 -41.84
C LYS A 784 23.14 -18.15 -43.17
N GLU A 785 23.63 -17.62 -44.28
CA GLU A 785 23.37 -18.15 -45.64
C GLU A 785 24.04 -19.52 -45.88
N ASP A 786 24.64 -20.14 -44.87
CA ASP A 786 25.29 -21.43 -44.97
C ASP A 786 24.37 -22.53 -44.41
N ASP A 787 23.60 -23.18 -45.26
CA ASP A 787 24.03 -24.51 -45.72
C ASP A 787 23.06 -25.16 -46.71
N SER A 788 23.69 -25.53 -47.82
CA SER A 788 23.31 -26.57 -48.76
C SER A 788 22.85 -27.85 -48.07
N SER A 789 21.77 -28.40 -48.64
CA SER A 789 21.32 -29.78 -48.60
C SER A 789 22.42 -30.84 -48.36
N ASP A 790 22.39 -31.51 -47.23
CA ASP A 790 22.70 -32.95 -47.19
C ASP A 790 21.93 -33.63 -46.03
N ASP A 791 20.80 -34.23 -46.39
CA ASP A 791 19.92 -35.02 -45.54
C ASP A 791 20.59 -36.37 -45.19
N THR A 792 21.40 -36.47 -44.14
CA THR A 792 21.65 -37.73 -43.40
C THR A 792 22.56 -37.55 -42.17
N ALA A 793 22.01 -37.17 -41.01
CA ALA A 793 22.66 -37.46 -39.72
C ALA A 793 21.68 -37.48 -38.55
N SER A 794 21.46 -38.69 -38.03
CA SER A 794 20.61 -39.03 -36.90
C SER A 794 21.17 -38.58 -35.54
N HIS A 795 20.30 -38.02 -34.70
CA HIS A 795 20.28 -38.06 -33.22
C HIS A 795 21.48 -37.53 -32.39
N LYS A 796 22.44 -36.82 -32.97
CA LYS A 796 23.32 -35.93 -32.19
C LYS A 796 22.79 -34.50 -32.35
N THR A 797 21.81 -34.10 -31.56
CA THR A 797 21.40 -32.69 -31.43
C THR A 797 22.47 -31.90 -30.66
N ASN A 798 23.61 -31.73 -31.33
CA ASN A 798 24.40 -30.52 -31.50
C ASN A 798 24.34 -29.45 -30.40
N HIS A 799 25.36 -29.44 -29.53
CA HIS A 799 25.71 -28.26 -28.71
C HIS A 799 25.84 -26.96 -29.56
N SER A 800 26.22 -27.07 -30.83
CA SER A 800 26.28 -25.92 -31.76
C SER A 800 24.92 -25.24 -31.99
N ASP A 801 23.83 -26.00 -32.00
CA ASP A 801 22.49 -25.47 -32.29
C ASP A 801 21.95 -24.69 -31.08
N GLN A 802 22.26 -25.15 -29.86
CA GLN A 802 21.95 -24.41 -28.64
C GLN A 802 22.73 -23.10 -28.54
N ASP A 803 24.01 -23.10 -28.92
CA ASP A 803 24.83 -21.88 -28.89
C ASP A 803 24.41 -20.88 -29.98
N ALA A 804 23.99 -21.37 -31.16
CA ALA A 804 23.40 -20.53 -32.20
C ALA A 804 22.09 -19.87 -31.72
N LYS A 805 21.20 -20.62 -31.09
CA LYS A 805 19.96 -20.09 -30.50
C LYS A 805 20.24 -19.06 -29.41
N ARG A 806 21.18 -19.35 -28.49
CA ARG A 806 21.60 -18.38 -27.46
C ARG A 806 22.13 -17.09 -28.09
N HIS A 807 22.90 -17.19 -29.16
CA HIS A 807 23.41 -16.03 -29.88
C HIS A 807 22.28 -15.19 -30.48
N GLN A 808 21.28 -15.83 -31.11
CA GLN A 808 20.08 -15.15 -31.60
C GLN A 808 19.31 -14.45 -30.48
N MET A 809 19.11 -15.11 -29.34
CA MET A 809 18.48 -14.49 -28.17
C MET A 809 19.26 -13.26 -27.67
N TYR A 810 20.58 -13.32 -27.58
CA TYR A 810 21.39 -12.17 -27.16
C TYR A 810 21.25 -10.99 -28.12
N LEU A 811 21.25 -11.24 -29.43
CA LEU A 811 21.01 -10.20 -30.42
C LEU A 811 19.60 -9.63 -30.29
N TYR A 812 18.60 -10.49 -30.10
CA TYR A 812 17.21 -10.08 -29.90
C TYR A 812 17.05 -9.19 -28.67
N PHE A 813 17.61 -9.58 -27.52
CA PHE A 813 17.56 -8.78 -26.29
C PHE A 813 18.27 -7.43 -26.41
N ALA A 814 19.41 -7.40 -27.09
CA ALA A 814 20.17 -6.17 -27.28
C ALA A 814 19.50 -5.21 -28.28
N THR A 815 18.77 -5.73 -29.28
CA THR A 815 18.28 -4.92 -30.41
C THR A 815 16.77 -4.67 -30.40
N LYS A 816 15.97 -5.59 -29.85
CA LYS A 816 14.49 -5.53 -29.88
C LYS A 816 13.88 -5.25 -28.52
N GLU A 817 14.40 -5.84 -27.45
CA GLU A 817 13.82 -5.68 -26.10
C GLU A 817 14.51 -4.62 -25.23
N ASN A 818 15.57 -3.97 -25.72
CA ASN A 818 16.32 -2.94 -24.98
C ASN A 818 16.74 -3.43 -23.58
N LEU A 819 17.21 -4.68 -23.44
CA LEU A 819 17.68 -5.16 -22.13
C LEU A 819 19.00 -4.47 -21.75
N PRO A 820 19.26 -4.24 -20.45
CA PRO A 820 20.55 -3.75 -20.01
C PRO A 820 21.69 -4.71 -20.38
N HIS A 821 22.87 -4.14 -20.65
CA HIS A 821 24.00 -4.92 -21.16
C HIS A 821 24.37 -6.10 -20.25
N ARG A 822 24.58 -7.25 -20.89
CA ARG A 822 24.97 -8.48 -20.21
C ARG A 822 26.20 -8.29 -19.33
N MET A 823 26.21 -8.93 -18.17
CA MET A 823 27.40 -9.00 -17.33
C MET A 823 28.45 -9.92 -17.99
N ALA A 824 29.70 -9.47 -17.98
CA ALA A 824 30.83 -10.28 -18.40
C ALA A 824 31.11 -11.37 -17.37
N ILE A 825 31.29 -12.60 -17.81
CA ILE A 825 31.56 -13.76 -16.96
C ILE A 825 32.74 -14.55 -17.52
N ASP A 826 33.60 -15.06 -16.63
CA ASP A 826 34.56 -16.10 -17.02
C ASP A 826 33.90 -17.46 -16.97
N VAL A 827 33.39 -17.91 -18.12
CA VAL A 827 32.66 -19.17 -18.29
C VAL A 827 33.42 -20.38 -17.75
N LYS A 828 34.76 -20.33 -17.63
CA LYS A 828 35.55 -21.44 -17.09
C LYS A 828 35.24 -21.74 -15.62
N HIS A 829 34.82 -20.75 -14.85
CA HIS A 829 34.56 -20.88 -13.41
C HIS A 829 33.13 -21.31 -13.08
N PHE A 830 32.21 -21.23 -14.05
CA PHE A 830 30.80 -21.51 -13.84
C PHE A 830 30.35 -22.81 -14.49
N GLN A 831 29.38 -23.46 -13.86
CA GLN A 831 28.56 -24.50 -14.44
C GLN A 831 27.24 -23.88 -14.90
N ILE A 832 26.86 -24.15 -16.15
CA ILE A 832 25.62 -23.67 -16.75
C ILE A 832 24.56 -24.77 -16.60
N ILE A 833 23.35 -24.41 -16.18
CA ILE A 833 22.17 -25.28 -16.20
C ILE A 833 21.14 -24.59 -17.09
N GLY A 834 20.93 -25.16 -18.29
CA GLY A 834 20.12 -24.56 -19.34
C GLY A 834 18.72 -25.15 -19.48
N SER A 835 18.49 -26.33 -18.91
CA SER A 835 17.28 -27.12 -19.12
C SER A 835 17.00 -28.04 -17.95
N ALA A 836 15.77 -28.57 -17.90
CA ALA A 836 15.39 -29.59 -16.92
C ALA A 836 16.24 -30.86 -17.02
N GLN A 837 16.75 -31.19 -18.21
CA GLN A 837 17.65 -32.32 -18.41
C GLN A 837 19.03 -32.07 -17.79
N ASP A 838 19.58 -30.86 -17.95
CA ASP A 838 20.85 -30.48 -17.31
C ASP A 838 20.72 -30.53 -15.78
N GLU A 839 19.59 -30.03 -15.25
CA GLU A 839 19.26 -30.08 -13.82
C GLU A 839 19.27 -31.53 -13.31
N LEU A 840 18.53 -32.43 -13.98
CA LEU A 840 18.42 -33.84 -13.60
C LEU A 840 19.80 -34.53 -13.60
N GLN A 841 20.57 -34.38 -14.68
CA GLN A 841 21.89 -35.00 -14.81
C GLN A 841 22.85 -34.53 -13.72
N LEU A 842 22.80 -33.23 -13.42
CA LEU A 842 23.66 -32.63 -12.42
C LEU A 842 23.28 -33.08 -11.01
N MET A 843 21.98 -33.09 -10.68
CA MET A 843 21.49 -33.60 -9.40
C MET A 843 21.82 -35.09 -9.21
N GLN A 844 21.72 -35.92 -10.25
CA GLN A 844 22.14 -37.33 -10.17
C GLN A 844 23.64 -37.48 -9.92
N LYS A 845 24.46 -36.70 -10.63
CA LYS A 845 25.93 -36.70 -10.47
C LYS A 845 26.32 -36.38 -9.03
N PHE A 846 25.77 -35.30 -8.47
CA PHE A 846 26.14 -34.86 -7.11
C PHE A 846 25.44 -35.62 -5.99
N LYS A 847 24.25 -36.19 -6.22
CA LYS A 847 23.62 -37.12 -5.27
C LYS A 847 24.51 -38.33 -5.00
N MET A 848 25.11 -38.92 -6.04
CA MET A 848 26.09 -40.00 -5.88
C MET A 848 27.33 -39.57 -5.09
N PHE A 849 27.75 -38.31 -5.21
CA PHE A 849 28.86 -37.78 -4.39
C PHE A 849 28.46 -37.61 -2.93
N ARG A 850 27.26 -37.09 -2.63
CA ARG A 850 26.78 -36.89 -1.25
C ARG A 850 26.51 -38.21 -0.51
N GLU A 851 26.10 -39.26 -1.23
CA GLU A 851 25.82 -40.58 -0.67
C GLU A 851 27.05 -41.51 -0.64
N SER A 852 28.21 -41.06 -1.12
CA SER A 852 29.44 -41.86 -1.13
C SER A 852 30.10 -41.88 0.26
N PRO A 853 30.28 -43.05 0.90
CA PRO A 853 30.85 -43.19 2.25
C PRO A 853 32.37 -42.91 2.34
N LEU A 854 32.98 -42.37 1.28
CA LEU A 854 34.41 -42.04 1.20
C LEU A 854 34.72 -40.56 1.55
N ILE A 855 33.72 -39.79 1.98
CA ILE A 855 33.83 -38.34 2.26
C ILE A 855 33.66 -38.01 3.77
N GLU A 856 33.23 -38.97 4.60
CA GLU A 856 33.46 -38.95 6.06
C GLU A 856 34.89 -39.41 6.38
#